data_AF-G0VBV9-F1
#
_entry.id   AF-G0VBV9-F1
#
_cell.length_a   1.000
_cell.length_b   1.000
_cell.length_c   1.000
_cell.angle_alpha   90.00
_cell.angle_beta   90.00
_cell.angle_gamma   90.00
#
_symmetry.space_group_name_H-M   'P 1'
#
loop_
_entity.id
_entity.type
_entity.pdbx_description
1 polymer ?
#
loop_
_entity_poly.entity_id
_entity_poly.type
_entity_poly.pdbx_seq_one_letter_code
_entity_poly.pdbx_strand_id
1 'polypeptide(L)'
;MELPTEVLEKIVELGLDSCQTFISWAQISGYFRDFIKAQVGIVLVQDGHDGPGVKTFPLDYNTLITNSNNFILNTDELLTFDEDLFRAFLKKFGNYLIIIQSDRSYSDAIAAILGYIGHDTPEGANINVIYNTSVDFLSKLYFRELALYRTCINLRELHILGNSLPIEQGMCDVDTLFQTTYIYNLKSIYSLDIKNPEHTLIAPGLSVIRQISCTDPNINLFDYLAKCPKLKIIGSTNFPIPSEQLTYKLPHCKYIGLNGFNSGVTYPPIDGSEVLEEITLSPSLRAIDPKFCNLFFPHIRRLNLKWNTASNSLVKFQSCDFPHLEYFNSRNSITPWSDLIDSGATIKTLQLNLLRSDQLEWLLACPYEIDTLYITKVDAKNSDFVIDPVFQNTCFSCPNMIIDIENLWQCYLLQTFLIPNLRTSSSLSIKVNEAKLIEIINTTTKSLQSLGLVHEDNCIICKLPPLKSLTLTCLSNIYERSVMMDELKRSSSTSSSVSSTTMAYRNILEGAAAIDSALTGGSHYSVSPSEFRRNSLAGFDDNTARRQSIITFSHPTGLQPNRRRSSATSPTSPTISGQFNIDDTIIDDVILFELPIDSPYTLTLNLALLESSLLSTKNLEERTFPCLRILLDNSVIDSNFTTTESLLRLLALEVIRTISYSYDLKLPGIKIDTFQVILDLSSSQDVDSLCFDESNFASNLSHFFKSFGHLQNWNTVLVHADGEIDQVRTNKTIFLKF
;
A
#
# COMPACT_ATOMS: atom_id res chain seq x y z
N MET A 1 -2.24 5.35 60.90
CA MET A 1 -3.71 5.33 60.88
C MET A 1 -4.09 4.43 59.73
N GLU A 2 -4.50 3.20 60.02
CA GLU A 2 -4.89 2.21 59.00
C GLU A 2 -6.36 2.45 58.62
N LEU A 3 -6.68 2.45 57.33
CA LEU A 3 -8.07 2.55 56.86
C LEU A 3 -8.81 1.24 57.19
N PRO A 4 -10.06 1.29 57.67
CA PRO A 4 -10.86 0.09 57.89
C PRO A 4 -11.04 -0.72 56.60
N THR A 5 -10.96 -2.04 56.70
CA THR A 5 -11.05 -2.95 55.54
C THR A 5 -12.35 -2.76 54.76
N GLU A 6 -13.46 -2.47 55.45
CA GLU A 6 -14.78 -2.25 54.83
C GLU A 6 -14.80 -0.98 53.95
N VAL A 7 -14.05 0.04 54.34
CA VAL A 7 -13.89 1.28 53.55
C VAL A 7 -13.03 0.97 52.32
N LEU A 8 -11.95 0.21 52.49
CA LEU A 8 -11.10 -0.22 51.38
C LEU A 8 -11.87 -1.10 50.39
N GLU A 9 -12.66 -2.05 50.86
CA GLU A 9 -13.54 -2.88 50.02
C GLU A 9 -14.52 -2.03 49.22
N LYS A 10 -15.15 -1.04 49.84
CA LYS A 10 -16.06 -0.15 49.13
C LYS A 10 -15.33 0.68 48.07
N ILE A 11 -14.10 1.11 48.34
CA ILE A 11 -13.25 1.80 47.35
C ILE A 11 -12.90 0.85 46.20
N VAL A 12 -12.53 -0.41 46.50
CA VAL A 12 -12.25 -1.41 45.46
C VAL A 12 -13.49 -1.65 44.62
N GLU A 13 -14.64 -1.94 45.23
CA GLU A 13 -15.91 -2.21 44.57
C GLU A 13 -16.34 -1.07 43.64
N LEU A 14 -16.20 0.19 44.09
CA LEU A 14 -16.48 1.38 43.27
C LEU A 14 -15.45 1.60 42.16
N GLY A 15 -14.22 1.10 42.33
CA GLY A 15 -13.13 1.17 41.36
C GLY A 15 -12.99 -0.07 40.47
N LEU A 16 -13.95 -0.99 40.48
CA LEU A 16 -13.97 -2.16 39.58
C LEU A 16 -14.49 -1.80 38.17
N ASP A 17 -14.05 -0.67 37.61
CA ASP A 17 -14.42 -0.25 36.26
C ASP A 17 -13.40 -0.67 35.19
N SER A 18 -12.15 -0.88 35.57
CA SER A 18 -11.00 -1.04 34.66
C SER A 18 -10.23 -2.35 34.88
N CYS A 19 -9.76 -2.98 33.79
CA CYS A 19 -8.89 -4.16 33.82
C CYS A 19 -7.58 -3.86 34.55
N GLN A 20 -7.00 -2.69 34.30
CA GLN A 20 -5.78 -2.26 34.99
C GLN A 20 -6.01 -2.12 36.49
N THR A 21 -7.18 -1.61 36.91
CA THR A 21 -7.54 -1.50 38.32
C THR A 21 -7.75 -2.87 38.96
N PHE A 22 -8.38 -3.84 38.27
CA PHE A 22 -8.51 -5.22 38.76
C PHE A 22 -7.15 -5.84 39.10
N ILE A 23 -6.20 -5.74 38.17
CA ILE A 23 -4.88 -6.33 38.33
C ILE A 23 -4.09 -5.60 39.41
N SER A 24 -4.16 -4.27 39.44
CA SER A 24 -3.46 -3.45 40.45
C SER A 24 -3.90 -3.81 41.87
N TRP A 25 -5.21 -3.91 42.13
CA TRP A 25 -5.71 -4.30 43.45
C TRP A 25 -5.38 -5.75 43.80
N ALA A 26 -5.41 -6.67 42.84
CA ALA A 26 -5.03 -8.08 43.05
C ALA A 26 -3.53 -8.28 43.36
N GLN A 27 -2.68 -7.33 42.97
CA GLN A 27 -1.24 -7.33 43.26
C GLN A 27 -0.91 -6.80 44.65
N ILE A 28 -1.76 -5.95 45.25
CA ILE A 28 -1.53 -5.36 46.57
C ILE A 28 -1.53 -6.43 47.68
N SER A 29 -2.51 -7.34 47.69
CA SER A 29 -2.58 -8.41 48.69
C SER A 29 -3.42 -9.61 48.22
N GLY A 30 -3.24 -10.76 48.87
CA GLY A 30 -4.06 -11.95 48.62
C GLY A 30 -5.54 -11.74 48.95
N TYR A 31 -5.84 -10.93 49.97
CA TYR A 31 -7.21 -10.59 50.35
C TYR A 31 -7.97 -9.90 49.22
N PHE A 32 -7.41 -8.81 48.67
CA PHE A 32 -8.06 -8.08 47.58
C PHE A 32 -8.12 -8.90 46.29
N ARG A 33 -7.15 -9.78 46.06
CA ARG A 33 -7.21 -10.74 44.96
C ARG A 33 -8.43 -11.66 45.04
N ASP A 34 -8.69 -12.22 46.22
CA ASP A 34 -9.85 -13.10 46.43
C ASP A 34 -11.17 -12.33 46.38
N PHE A 35 -11.19 -11.10 46.89
CA PHE A 35 -12.33 -10.20 46.75
C PHE A 35 -12.67 -9.90 45.27
N ILE A 36 -11.68 -9.57 44.45
CA ILE A 36 -11.86 -9.30 43.01
C ILE A 36 -12.34 -10.55 42.27
N LYS A 37 -11.77 -11.72 42.59
CA LYS A 37 -12.20 -13.02 42.03
C LYS A 37 -13.67 -13.32 42.28
N ALA A 38 -14.22 -12.87 43.40
CA ALA A 38 -15.63 -13.03 43.71
C ALA A 38 -16.55 -12.06 42.93
N GLN A 39 -16.01 -10.92 42.48
CA GLN A 39 -16.79 -9.82 41.88
C GLN A 39 -16.68 -9.74 40.34
N VAL A 40 -15.65 -10.35 39.75
CA VAL A 40 -15.35 -10.27 38.31
C VAL A 40 -15.58 -11.62 37.63
N GLY A 41 -16.43 -11.63 36.61
CA GLY A 41 -16.61 -12.77 35.70
C GLY A 41 -15.65 -12.66 34.50
N ILE A 42 -14.96 -13.75 34.19
CA ILE A 42 -14.00 -13.83 33.08
C ILE A 42 -14.55 -14.74 31.98
N VAL A 43 -14.65 -14.24 30.76
CA VAL A 43 -15.06 -15.04 29.58
C VAL A 43 -13.87 -15.16 28.64
N LEU A 44 -13.39 -16.37 28.42
CA LEU A 44 -12.32 -16.67 27.47
C LEU A 44 -12.93 -17.20 26.18
N VAL A 45 -12.73 -16.49 25.07
CA VAL A 45 -13.17 -16.88 23.73
C VAL A 45 -11.95 -17.27 22.93
N GLN A 46 -11.87 -18.54 22.54
CA GLN A 46 -10.88 -19.08 21.62
C GLN A 46 -11.50 -19.19 20.23
N ASP A 47 -10.89 -18.50 19.27
CA ASP A 47 -11.35 -18.45 17.90
C ASP A 47 -10.22 -18.88 16.97
N GLY A 48 -10.26 -20.14 16.53
CA GLY A 48 -9.17 -20.73 15.76
C GLY A 48 -8.60 -22.01 16.36
N HIS A 49 -7.57 -22.53 15.71
CA HIS A 49 -6.93 -23.79 16.09
C HIS A 49 -5.63 -23.57 16.85
N ASP A 50 -4.91 -22.49 16.56
CA ASP A 50 -3.68 -22.14 17.27
C ASP A 50 -3.99 -21.02 18.28
N GLY A 51 -4.06 -21.40 19.56
CA GLY A 51 -4.03 -20.41 20.63
C GLY A 51 -2.78 -19.52 20.45
N PRO A 52 -2.90 -18.19 20.56
CA PRO A 52 -1.77 -17.29 20.32
C PRO A 52 -0.59 -17.73 21.17
N GLY A 53 0.55 -18.00 20.50
CA GLY A 53 1.77 -18.46 21.16
C GLY A 53 2.09 -17.57 22.36
N VAL A 54 2.60 -18.18 23.44
CA VAL A 54 2.87 -17.58 24.76
C VAL A 54 3.83 -16.39 24.64
N LYS A 55 3.34 -15.25 24.15
CA LYS A 55 3.94 -13.94 24.32
C LYS A 55 3.25 -13.36 25.54
N THR A 56 4.06 -12.87 26.46
CA THR A 56 3.65 -12.22 27.71
C THR A 56 2.47 -11.29 27.46
N PHE A 57 1.28 -11.69 27.91
CA PHE A 57 0.13 -10.78 27.95
C PHE A 57 0.56 -9.55 28.75
N PRO A 58 0.35 -8.31 28.27
CA PRO A 58 0.72 -7.12 29.01
C PRO A 58 -0.09 -6.94 30.31
N LEU A 59 -1.08 -7.81 30.54
CA LEU A 59 -1.98 -7.83 31.67
C LEU A 59 -2.04 -9.28 32.17
N ASP A 60 -1.43 -9.57 33.33
CA ASP A 60 -1.36 -10.91 33.94
C ASP A 60 -2.72 -11.33 34.54
N TYR A 61 -3.75 -11.39 33.69
CA TYR A 61 -5.12 -11.70 34.07
C TYR A 61 -5.27 -13.12 34.63
N ASN A 62 -4.31 -14.01 34.33
CA ASN A 62 -4.31 -15.40 34.83
C ASN A 62 -4.36 -15.44 36.37
N THR A 63 -3.82 -14.42 37.03
CA THR A 63 -3.88 -14.28 38.49
C THR A 63 -5.31 -14.13 39.04
N LEU A 64 -6.26 -13.70 38.19
CA LEU A 64 -7.67 -13.47 38.51
C LEU A 64 -8.57 -14.68 38.20
N ILE A 65 -8.04 -15.73 37.56
CA ILE A 65 -8.83 -16.90 37.17
C ILE A 65 -9.00 -17.86 38.34
N THR A 66 -10.23 -18.36 38.49
CA THR A 66 -10.62 -19.50 39.33
C THR A 66 -11.64 -20.34 38.57
N ASN A 67 -11.87 -21.58 39.00
CA ASN A 67 -12.89 -22.47 38.43
C ASN A 67 -14.34 -21.96 38.61
N SER A 68 -14.55 -20.88 39.35
CA SER A 68 -15.88 -20.39 39.75
C SER A 68 -16.27 -19.04 39.13
N ASN A 69 -15.30 -18.36 38.54
CA ASN A 69 -15.43 -17.03 37.95
C ASN A 69 -14.94 -16.97 36.50
N ASN A 70 -14.69 -18.11 35.86
CA ASN A 70 -14.36 -18.17 34.44
C ASN A 70 -15.36 -19.00 33.63
N PHE A 71 -15.46 -18.69 32.35
CA PHE A 71 -16.18 -19.47 31.34
C PHE A 71 -15.34 -19.51 30.06
N ILE A 72 -15.18 -20.69 29.46
CA ILE A 72 -14.40 -20.87 28.23
C ILE A 72 -15.34 -21.20 27.07
N LEU A 73 -15.18 -20.49 25.96
CA LEU A 73 -15.92 -20.65 24.72
C LEU A 73 -14.93 -20.94 23.59
N ASN A 74 -15.21 -21.96 22.80
CA ASN A 74 -14.52 -22.23 21.54
C ASN A 74 -15.50 -21.95 20.39
N THR A 75 -15.13 -21.06 19.47
CA THR A 75 -16.00 -20.67 18.34
C THR A 75 -16.27 -21.83 17.38
N ASP A 76 -15.37 -22.82 17.30
CA ASP A 76 -15.53 -24.00 16.45
C ASP A 76 -16.51 -25.04 17.04
N GLU A 77 -16.77 -24.96 18.35
CA GLU A 77 -17.61 -25.91 19.09
C GLU A 77 -18.96 -25.29 19.50
N LEU A 78 -19.36 -24.19 18.86
CA LEU A 78 -20.61 -23.48 19.18
C LEU A 78 -21.88 -24.32 19.00
N LEU A 79 -21.84 -25.41 18.24
CA LEU A 79 -22.98 -26.34 18.14
C LEU A 79 -23.20 -27.18 19.39
N THR A 80 -22.20 -27.30 20.26
CA THR A 80 -22.23 -28.04 21.54
C THR A 80 -22.27 -27.12 22.76
N PHE A 81 -22.40 -25.81 22.53
CA PHE A 81 -22.45 -24.78 23.55
C PHE A 81 -23.76 -24.83 24.36
N ASP A 82 -23.63 -24.91 25.68
CA ASP A 82 -24.76 -24.82 26.62
C ASP A 82 -25.08 -23.34 26.90
N GLU A 83 -26.02 -22.79 26.11
CA GLU A 83 -26.47 -21.40 26.20
C GLU A 83 -27.06 -21.07 27.58
N ASP A 84 -27.78 -22.00 28.19
CA ASP A 84 -28.41 -21.78 29.49
C ASP A 84 -27.36 -21.64 30.61
N LEU A 85 -26.29 -22.45 30.55
CA LEU A 85 -25.18 -22.36 31.51
C LEU A 85 -24.40 -21.06 31.34
N PHE A 86 -24.19 -20.60 30.12
CA PHE A 86 -23.55 -19.32 29.84
C PHE A 86 -24.40 -18.13 30.30
N ARG A 87 -25.70 -18.14 30.00
CA ARG A 87 -26.63 -17.12 30.48
C ARG A 87 -26.69 -17.07 32.00
N ALA A 88 -26.69 -18.22 32.68
CA ALA A 88 -26.63 -18.28 34.13
C ALA A 88 -25.33 -17.66 34.68
N PHE A 89 -24.20 -17.88 34.01
CA PHE A 89 -22.92 -17.25 34.35
C PHE A 89 -22.94 -15.73 34.15
N LEU A 90 -23.50 -15.24 33.04
CA LEU A 90 -23.62 -13.81 32.73
C LEU A 90 -24.57 -13.03 33.65
N LYS A 91 -25.36 -13.71 34.48
CA LYS A 91 -26.21 -13.06 35.50
C LYS A 91 -25.55 -12.95 36.88
N LYS A 92 -24.39 -13.56 37.08
CA LYS A 92 -23.76 -13.72 38.40
C LYS A 92 -22.91 -12.51 38.82
N PHE A 93 -22.36 -11.74 37.89
CA PHE A 93 -21.36 -10.71 38.17
C PHE A 93 -21.81 -9.33 37.68
N GLY A 94 -21.27 -8.27 38.29
CA GLY A 94 -21.48 -6.88 37.83
C GLY A 94 -20.35 -6.36 36.95
N ASN A 95 -19.22 -7.06 36.91
CA ASN A 95 -18.02 -6.66 36.16
C ASN A 95 -17.50 -7.85 35.35
N TYR A 96 -17.20 -7.61 34.08
CA TYR A 96 -16.78 -8.64 33.14
C TYR A 96 -15.45 -8.31 32.46
N LEU A 97 -14.58 -9.32 32.39
CA LEU A 97 -13.36 -9.30 31.59
C LEU A 97 -13.49 -10.35 30.47
N ILE A 98 -13.63 -9.89 29.24
CA ILE A 98 -13.76 -10.75 28.06
C ILE A 98 -12.39 -10.82 27.39
N ILE A 99 -11.88 -12.03 27.17
CA ILE A 99 -10.58 -12.26 26.55
C ILE A 99 -10.83 -13.01 25.27
N ILE A 100 -10.58 -12.36 24.14
CA ILE A 100 -10.75 -12.94 22.81
C ILE A 100 -9.36 -13.24 22.27
N GLN A 101 -9.14 -14.49 21.90
CA GLN A 101 -7.93 -14.95 21.25
C GLN A 101 -8.34 -15.45 19.86
N SER A 102 -7.89 -14.76 18.82
CA SER A 102 -8.25 -15.08 17.44
C SER A 102 -7.01 -15.22 16.56
N ASP A 103 -6.95 -16.31 15.81
CA ASP A 103 -5.98 -16.49 14.72
C ASP A 103 -6.60 -16.29 13.33
N ARG A 104 -7.89 -15.91 13.28
CA ARG A 104 -8.68 -15.79 12.06
C ARG A 104 -8.80 -14.36 11.58
N SER A 105 -8.82 -14.21 10.26
CA SER A 105 -9.06 -12.92 9.60
C SER A 105 -10.53 -12.48 9.63
N TYR A 106 -11.49 -13.32 10.03
CA TYR A 106 -12.87 -12.92 10.31
C TYR A 106 -13.63 -14.04 11.07
N SER A 107 -14.51 -13.70 12.01
CA SER A 107 -15.33 -14.66 12.76
C SER A 107 -16.69 -14.10 13.17
N ASP A 108 -17.76 -14.57 12.51
CA ASP A 108 -19.15 -14.24 12.87
C ASP A 108 -19.52 -14.73 14.28
N ALA A 109 -18.91 -15.82 14.71
CA ALA A 109 -19.07 -16.40 16.03
C ALA A 109 -18.69 -15.42 17.16
N ILE A 110 -17.61 -14.66 16.98
CA ILE A 110 -17.20 -13.63 17.94
C ILE A 110 -18.28 -12.57 18.07
N ALA A 111 -18.84 -12.09 16.94
CA ALA A 111 -19.90 -11.09 16.97
C ALA A 111 -21.14 -11.61 17.73
N ALA A 112 -21.55 -12.86 17.46
CA ALA A 112 -22.68 -13.48 18.15
C ALA A 112 -22.44 -13.60 19.67
N ILE A 113 -21.27 -14.07 20.09
CA ILE A 113 -20.89 -14.19 21.51
C ILE A 113 -20.94 -12.81 22.19
N LEU A 114 -20.37 -11.78 21.55
CA LEU A 114 -20.40 -10.42 22.07
C LEU A 114 -21.84 -9.86 22.16
N GLY A 115 -22.71 -10.25 21.23
CA GLY A 115 -24.15 -9.95 21.28
C GLY A 115 -24.86 -10.61 22.47
N TYR A 116 -24.60 -11.90 22.71
CA TYR A 116 -25.13 -12.60 23.89
C TYR A 116 -24.67 -11.96 25.19
N ILE A 117 -23.38 -11.60 25.28
CA ILE A 117 -22.85 -10.91 26.45
C ILE A 117 -23.56 -9.57 26.66
N GLY A 118 -23.71 -8.75 25.62
CA GLY A 118 -24.41 -7.47 25.74
C GLY A 118 -25.88 -7.59 26.16
N HIS A 119 -26.58 -8.65 25.72
CA HIS A 119 -27.99 -8.89 26.04
C HIS A 119 -28.21 -9.47 27.44
N ASP A 120 -27.43 -10.48 27.84
CA ASP A 120 -27.71 -11.31 29.02
C ASP A 120 -27.01 -10.84 30.31
N THR A 121 -26.11 -9.85 30.23
CA THR A 121 -25.52 -9.21 31.42
C THR A 121 -26.50 -8.28 32.15
N PRO A 122 -26.37 -8.13 33.48
CA PRO A 122 -27.23 -7.23 34.25
C PRO A 122 -27.04 -5.75 33.85
N GLU A 123 -28.09 -4.95 34.06
CA GLU A 123 -28.06 -3.51 33.79
C GLU A 123 -26.98 -2.82 34.64
N GLY A 124 -26.21 -1.94 33.99
CA GLY A 124 -25.08 -1.22 34.58
C GLY A 124 -23.77 -2.01 34.60
N ALA A 125 -23.73 -3.25 34.08
CA ALA A 125 -22.52 -4.06 34.10
C ALA A 125 -21.34 -3.39 33.38
N ASN A 126 -20.15 -3.46 33.97
CA ASN A 126 -18.92 -2.96 33.36
C ASN A 126 -18.27 -4.05 32.50
N ILE A 127 -17.97 -3.75 31.24
CA ILE A 127 -17.35 -4.67 30.29
C ILE A 127 -15.98 -4.15 29.87
N ASN A 128 -14.97 -4.99 30.09
CA ASN A 128 -13.60 -4.80 29.64
C ASN A 128 -13.22 -5.92 28.67
N VAL A 129 -12.57 -5.59 27.55
CA VAL A 129 -12.19 -6.56 26.52
C VAL A 129 -10.69 -6.55 26.29
N ILE A 130 -10.08 -7.73 26.25
CA ILE A 130 -8.74 -7.96 25.73
C ILE A 130 -8.89 -8.74 24.42
N TYR A 131 -8.58 -8.12 23.30
CA TYR A 131 -8.59 -8.74 21.98
C TYR A 131 -7.15 -9.00 21.54
N ASN A 132 -6.77 -10.28 21.47
CA ASN A 132 -5.47 -10.75 21.03
C ASN A 132 -5.60 -11.40 19.66
N THR A 133 -4.93 -10.84 18.66
CA THR A 133 -4.97 -11.32 17.27
C THR A 133 -3.57 -11.66 16.78
N SER A 134 -3.40 -12.85 16.18
CA SER A 134 -2.12 -13.22 15.56
C SER A 134 -1.92 -12.67 14.14
N VAL A 135 -3.02 -12.27 13.50
CA VAL A 135 -3.08 -11.81 12.09
C VAL A 135 -3.32 -10.30 11.96
N ASP A 136 -3.26 -9.54 13.06
CA ASP A 136 -3.50 -8.08 13.10
C ASP A 136 -4.77 -7.65 12.35
N PHE A 137 -5.83 -8.46 12.52
CA PHE A 137 -7.16 -8.19 11.99
C PHE A 137 -8.10 -7.82 13.13
N LEU A 138 -8.91 -6.78 12.95
CA LEU A 138 -10.03 -6.50 13.83
C LEU A 138 -11.17 -5.86 13.03
N SER A 139 -12.36 -6.44 13.07
CA SER A 139 -13.53 -5.88 12.40
C SER A 139 -14.40 -5.06 13.36
N LYS A 140 -14.88 -3.90 12.90
CA LYS A 140 -15.88 -3.09 13.62
C LYS A 140 -17.19 -3.86 13.85
N LEU A 141 -17.46 -4.89 13.05
CA LEU A 141 -18.71 -5.67 13.14
C LEU A 141 -18.81 -6.44 14.46
N TYR A 142 -17.68 -6.86 15.05
CA TYR A 142 -17.69 -7.61 16.31
C TYR A 142 -18.31 -6.78 17.44
N PHE A 143 -17.82 -5.55 17.59
CA PHE A 143 -18.26 -4.67 18.68
C PHE A 143 -19.55 -3.92 18.37
N ARG A 144 -20.06 -4.03 17.14
CA ARG A 144 -21.38 -3.50 16.77
C ARG A 144 -22.49 -4.16 17.59
N GLU A 145 -22.39 -5.45 17.87
CA GLU A 145 -23.39 -6.16 18.68
C GLU A 145 -23.43 -5.63 20.12
N LEU A 146 -22.26 -5.40 20.73
CA LEU A 146 -22.19 -4.69 22.03
C LEU A 146 -22.72 -3.25 21.95
N ALA A 147 -22.51 -2.58 20.81
CA ALA A 147 -22.99 -1.22 20.63
C ALA A 147 -24.51 -1.08 20.72
N LEU A 148 -25.27 -2.14 20.39
CA LEU A 148 -26.73 -2.15 20.49
C LEU A 148 -27.23 -2.03 21.93
N TYR A 149 -26.41 -2.43 22.91
CA TYR A 149 -26.79 -2.50 24.32
C TYR A 149 -26.16 -1.40 25.19
N ARG A 150 -25.55 -0.36 24.60
CA ARG A 150 -24.83 0.71 25.34
C ARG A 150 -25.66 1.47 26.39
N THR A 151 -26.98 1.42 26.29
CA THR A 151 -27.87 2.01 27.30
C THR A 151 -27.95 1.17 28.57
N CYS A 152 -27.64 -0.13 28.46
CA CYS A 152 -27.76 -1.12 29.54
C CYS A 152 -26.40 -1.54 30.10
N ILE A 153 -25.31 -1.42 29.33
CA ILE A 153 -23.97 -1.85 29.73
C ILE A 153 -22.95 -0.72 29.59
N ASN A 154 -21.93 -0.73 30.46
CA ASN A 154 -20.84 0.23 30.46
C ASN A 154 -19.60 -0.37 29.78
N LEU A 155 -19.27 0.11 28.58
CA LEU A 155 -18.05 -0.29 27.84
C LEU A 155 -16.85 0.53 28.34
N ARG A 156 -15.98 -0.09 29.15
CA ARG A 156 -14.93 0.62 29.90
C ARG A 156 -13.59 0.62 29.16
N GLU A 157 -12.95 -0.55 29.05
CA GLU A 157 -11.64 -0.67 28.40
C GLU A 157 -11.63 -1.70 27.26
N LEU A 158 -10.92 -1.37 26.19
CA LEU A 158 -10.54 -2.29 25.12
C LEU A 158 -9.03 -2.31 24.97
N HIS A 159 -8.41 -3.48 25.15
CA HIS A 159 -6.99 -3.71 24.90
C HIS A 159 -6.85 -4.52 23.62
N ILE A 160 -6.27 -3.92 22.58
CA ILE A 160 -5.97 -4.59 21.31
C ILE A 160 -4.50 -4.98 21.33
N LEU A 161 -4.24 -6.27 21.24
CA LEU A 161 -2.93 -6.88 21.23
C LEU A 161 -2.69 -7.46 19.84
N GLY A 162 -1.84 -6.80 19.07
CA GLY A 162 -1.29 -7.39 17.85
C GLY A 162 -0.20 -8.38 18.21
N ASN A 163 -0.20 -9.53 17.55
CA ASN A 163 0.83 -10.55 17.70
C ASN A 163 1.70 -10.68 16.45
N SER A 164 1.35 -9.96 15.38
CA SER A 164 2.02 -10.13 14.10
C SER A 164 3.36 -9.38 14.02
N LEU A 165 4.26 -9.99 13.25
CA LEU A 165 5.42 -9.32 12.69
C LEU A 165 4.92 -8.14 11.83
N PRO A 166 5.71 -7.06 11.62
CA PRO A 166 5.28 -5.81 10.97
C PRO A 166 4.80 -5.89 9.49
N ILE A 167 4.40 -7.06 9.01
CA ILE A 167 4.43 -7.53 7.62
C ILE A 167 3.07 -7.42 6.92
N GLU A 168 1.96 -7.24 7.64
CA GLU A 168 0.66 -7.09 6.98
C GLU A 168 0.15 -5.64 7.06
N GLN A 169 -0.56 -5.23 6.01
CA GLN A 169 -1.39 -4.04 6.03
C GLN A 169 -2.51 -4.29 7.06
N GLY A 170 -2.18 -4.13 8.35
CA GLY A 170 -3.05 -4.55 9.45
C GLY A 170 -4.47 -4.05 9.22
N MET A 171 -5.39 -5.00 9.02
CA MET A 171 -6.81 -4.75 8.81
C MET A 171 -7.51 -4.60 10.16
N CYS A 172 -6.89 -3.84 11.05
CA CYS A 172 -7.49 -3.42 12.31
C CYS A 172 -8.34 -2.18 12.06
N ASP A 173 -9.64 -2.36 12.14
CA ASP A 173 -10.61 -1.30 12.22
C ASP A 173 -10.96 -1.03 13.68
N VAL A 174 -10.50 0.10 14.20
CA VAL A 174 -10.74 0.51 15.58
C VAL A 174 -11.93 1.45 15.62
N ASP A 175 -12.90 1.11 16.47
CA ASP A 175 -14.08 1.93 16.75
C ASP A 175 -14.05 2.30 18.24
N THR A 176 -14.07 3.59 18.54
CA THR A 176 -13.84 4.13 19.91
C THR A 176 -15.11 4.03 20.76
N LEU A 177 -15.58 2.79 20.96
CA LEU A 177 -16.81 2.50 21.70
C LEU A 177 -16.60 2.47 23.19
N PHE A 178 -15.44 1.96 23.58
CA PHE A 178 -14.99 1.90 24.96
C PHE A 178 -14.47 3.26 25.38
N GLN A 179 -14.65 3.59 26.65
CA GLN A 179 -14.16 4.84 27.23
C GLN A 179 -12.64 4.98 27.06
N THR A 180 -11.90 3.88 27.19
CA THR A 180 -10.47 3.84 26.89
C THR A 180 -10.12 2.67 25.98
N THR A 181 -9.39 2.96 24.89
CA THR A 181 -8.85 1.95 24.00
C THR A 181 -7.33 1.98 24.06
N TYR A 182 -6.71 0.85 24.39
CA TYR A 182 -5.27 0.65 24.38
C TYR A 182 -4.87 -0.20 23.19
N ILE A 183 -3.82 0.23 22.49
CA ILE A 183 -3.23 -0.52 21.37
C ILE A 183 -1.79 -0.86 21.72
N TYR A 184 -1.49 -2.15 21.77
CA TYR A 184 -0.15 -2.67 22.03
C TYR A 184 0.35 -3.49 20.86
N ASN A 185 1.64 -3.37 20.60
CA ASN A 185 2.39 -4.14 19.59
C ASN A 185 1.89 -4.01 18.12
N LEU A 186 0.82 -3.25 17.86
CA LEU A 186 0.39 -2.85 16.52
C LEU A 186 1.07 -1.54 16.10
N LYS A 187 1.75 -1.55 14.95
CA LYS A 187 2.39 -0.36 14.35
C LYS A 187 1.47 0.41 13.39
N SER A 188 0.46 -0.25 12.85
CA SER A 188 -0.46 0.29 11.84
C SER A 188 -1.89 -0.16 12.12
N ILE A 189 -2.85 0.72 11.84
CA ILE A 189 -4.29 0.38 11.79
C ILE A 189 -4.88 0.86 10.47
N TYR A 190 -5.90 0.15 9.97
CA TYR A 190 -6.59 0.51 8.75
C TYR A 190 -7.51 1.71 8.98
N SER A 191 -8.36 1.65 10.00
CA SER A 191 -9.26 2.77 10.29
C SER A 191 -9.43 3.03 11.77
N LEU A 192 -9.67 4.31 12.10
CA LEU A 192 -10.04 4.79 13.41
C LEU A 192 -11.34 5.61 13.30
N ASP A 193 -12.42 5.08 13.86
CA ASP A 193 -13.69 5.81 14.00
C ASP A 193 -13.78 6.41 15.40
N ILE A 194 -13.74 7.74 15.47
CA ILE A 194 -13.87 8.51 16.71
C ILE A 194 -15.34 8.87 16.91
N LYS A 195 -15.97 8.25 17.91
CA LYS A 195 -17.41 8.39 18.19
C LYS A 195 -17.73 9.36 19.31
N ASN A 196 -16.83 9.48 20.29
CA ASN A 196 -17.00 10.37 21.43
C ASN A 196 -15.67 11.07 21.73
N PRO A 197 -15.63 12.42 21.78
CA PRO A 197 -14.41 13.17 22.12
C PRO A 197 -13.87 12.88 23.53
N GLU A 198 -14.72 12.43 24.47
CA GLU A 198 -14.29 12.11 25.85
C GLU A 198 -13.55 10.77 25.95
N HIS A 199 -13.71 9.90 24.94
CA HIS A 199 -13.04 8.61 24.94
C HIS A 199 -11.56 8.77 24.61
N THR A 200 -10.72 7.95 25.23
CA THR A 200 -9.27 8.06 25.09
C THR A 200 -8.70 6.91 24.26
N LEU A 201 -7.85 7.24 23.29
CA LEU A 201 -6.97 6.26 22.63
C LEU A 201 -5.55 6.35 23.19
N ILE A 202 -4.97 5.22 23.59
CA ILE A 202 -3.60 5.12 24.11
C ILE A 202 -2.81 4.13 23.26
N ALA A 203 -1.94 4.64 22.39
CA ALA A 203 -1.25 3.83 21.39
C ALA A 203 0.21 4.29 21.21
N PRO A 204 1.10 4.05 22.20
CA PRO A 204 2.47 4.59 22.20
C PRO A 204 3.38 4.03 21.10
N GLY A 205 3.04 2.85 20.56
CA GLY A 205 3.76 2.21 19.46
C GLY A 205 3.19 2.47 18.06
N LEU A 206 2.02 3.11 17.96
CA LEU A 206 1.31 3.30 16.70
C LEU A 206 2.02 4.35 15.84
N SER A 207 2.24 4.01 14.58
CA SER A 207 2.98 4.85 13.62
C SER A 207 2.17 5.23 12.39
N VAL A 208 1.17 4.43 12.02
CA VAL A 208 0.36 4.62 10.81
C VAL A 208 -1.12 4.47 11.15
N ILE A 209 -1.93 5.43 10.72
CA ILE A 209 -3.39 5.33 10.68
C ILE A 209 -3.80 5.60 9.23
N ARG A 210 -4.36 4.61 8.52
CA ARG A 210 -4.69 4.81 7.11
C ARG A 210 -5.92 5.69 6.92
N GLN A 211 -6.92 5.56 7.78
CA GLN A 211 -8.14 6.35 7.71
C GLN A 211 -8.63 6.78 9.09
N ILE A 212 -8.99 8.06 9.22
CA ILE A 212 -9.67 8.60 10.39
C ILE A 212 -11.06 9.09 9.98
N SER A 213 -12.06 8.74 10.76
CA SER A 213 -13.42 9.25 10.64
C SER A 213 -13.87 9.79 11.99
N CYS A 214 -14.41 11.00 12.01
CA CYS A 214 -14.99 11.61 13.21
C CYS A 214 -16.49 11.74 13.00
N THR A 215 -17.30 11.22 13.92
CA THR A 215 -18.76 11.44 13.86
C THR A 215 -19.17 12.80 14.39
N ASP A 216 -18.43 13.32 15.38
CA ASP A 216 -18.64 14.65 15.94
C ASP A 216 -17.66 15.66 15.30
N PRO A 217 -18.16 16.73 14.65
CA PRO A 217 -17.31 17.75 14.04
C PRO A 217 -16.51 18.60 15.06
N ASN A 218 -16.84 18.54 16.35
CA ASN A 218 -16.14 19.27 17.41
C ASN A 218 -14.90 18.52 17.94
N ILE A 219 -14.66 17.29 17.48
CA ILE A 219 -13.48 16.52 17.90
C ILE A 219 -12.21 17.24 17.47
N ASN A 220 -11.38 17.62 18.43
CA ASN A 220 -10.03 18.12 18.17
C ASN A 220 -9.07 16.94 18.01
N LEU A 221 -8.70 16.62 16.77
CA LEU A 221 -7.77 15.53 16.47
C LEU A 221 -6.38 15.73 17.09
N PHE A 222 -5.93 16.98 17.24
CA PHE A 222 -4.63 17.28 17.87
C PHE A 222 -4.59 16.77 19.31
N ASP A 223 -5.60 17.11 20.12
CA ASP A 223 -5.68 16.68 21.51
C ASP A 223 -5.97 15.18 21.62
N TYR A 224 -6.87 14.66 20.77
CA TYR A 224 -7.28 13.26 20.79
C TYR A 224 -6.10 12.30 20.56
N LEU A 225 -5.21 12.65 19.62
CA LEU A 225 -4.06 11.81 19.25
C LEU A 225 -2.80 12.11 20.07
N ALA A 226 -2.86 12.95 21.10
CA ALA A 226 -1.71 13.32 21.93
C ALA A 226 -1.02 12.11 22.60
N LYS A 227 -1.76 11.02 22.85
CA LYS A 227 -1.23 9.76 23.41
C LYS A 227 -0.73 8.77 22.34
N CYS A 228 -0.49 9.25 21.12
CA CYS A 228 0.11 8.51 19.99
C CYS A 228 1.43 9.15 19.55
N PRO A 229 2.46 9.25 20.42
CA PRO A 229 3.67 10.04 20.18
C PRO A 229 4.55 9.60 19.00
N LYS A 230 4.38 8.37 18.49
CA LYS A 230 5.14 7.83 17.35
C LYS A 230 4.40 7.92 16.02
N LEU A 231 3.24 8.59 15.99
CA LEU A 231 2.43 8.71 14.78
C LEU A 231 3.19 9.48 13.70
N LYS A 232 3.43 8.83 12.56
CA LYS A 232 4.12 9.40 11.40
C LYS A 232 3.14 9.69 10.27
N ILE A 233 2.16 8.82 10.05
CA ILE A 233 1.31 8.85 8.84
C ILE A 233 -0.16 8.81 9.23
N ILE A 234 -0.91 9.82 8.77
CA ILE A 234 -2.36 9.81 8.71
C ILE A 234 -2.79 9.78 7.25
N GLY A 235 -3.11 8.58 6.74
CA GLY A 235 -3.39 8.31 5.33
C GLY A 235 -4.48 9.22 4.74
N SER A 236 -5.60 9.31 5.44
CA SER A 236 -6.83 10.00 5.03
C SER A 236 -7.64 10.42 6.25
N THR A 237 -7.97 11.70 6.33
CA THR A 237 -9.02 12.24 7.21
C THR A 237 -9.88 13.21 6.41
N ASN A 238 -11.12 13.46 6.83
CA ASN A 238 -11.99 14.39 6.15
C ASN A 238 -11.54 15.84 6.39
N PHE A 239 -11.84 16.75 5.45
CA PHE A 239 -11.71 18.18 5.74
C PHE A 239 -12.60 18.58 6.93
N PRO A 240 -12.09 19.40 7.87
CA PRO A 240 -12.83 19.76 9.07
C PRO A 240 -14.06 20.60 8.71
N ILE A 241 -15.21 20.24 9.29
CA ILE A 241 -16.44 21.02 9.11
C ILE A 241 -16.39 22.20 10.09
N PRO A 242 -16.90 23.39 9.74
CA PRO A 242 -16.95 24.53 10.65
C PRO A 242 -17.61 24.15 11.98
N SER A 243 -16.88 24.36 13.07
CA SER A 243 -17.31 24.21 14.46
C SER A 243 -17.22 25.56 15.18
N GLU A 244 -17.59 25.62 16.46
CA GLU A 244 -17.42 26.84 17.28
C GLU A 244 -15.95 27.28 17.41
N GLN A 245 -15.00 26.41 17.08
CA GLN A 245 -13.57 26.72 17.10
C GLN A 245 -13.18 27.60 15.91
N LEU A 246 -12.48 28.70 16.21
CA LEU A 246 -12.01 29.68 15.22
C LEU A 246 -10.90 29.15 14.30
N THR A 247 -10.15 28.12 14.71
CA THR A 247 -9.04 27.54 13.93
C THR A 247 -8.90 26.07 14.28
N TYR A 248 -8.80 25.21 13.27
CA TYR A 248 -8.69 23.77 13.42
C TYR A 248 -7.22 23.34 13.38
N LYS A 249 -6.72 22.77 14.49
CA LYS A 249 -5.34 22.30 14.61
C LYS A 249 -5.20 20.85 14.20
N LEU A 250 -4.20 20.56 13.37
CA LEU A 250 -3.88 19.20 12.95
C LEU A 250 -2.94 18.50 13.94
N PRO A 251 -3.05 17.17 14.09
CA PRO A 251 -2.18 16.39 14.97
C PRO A 251 -0.73 16.33 14.48
N HIS A 252 0.19 16.10 15.42
CA HIS A 252 1.60 15.88 15.13
C HIS A 252 1.83 14.63 14.27
N CYS A 253 2.37 14.83 13.06
CA CYS A 253 2.71 13.76 12.14
C CYS A 253 3.66 14.23 11.03
N LYS A 254 4.24 13.31 10.26
CA LYS A 254 5.04 13.63 9.08
C LYS A 254 4.18 13.84 7.84
N TYR A 255 3.18 12.98 7.67
CA TYR A 255 2.26 12.97 6.53
C TYR A 255 0.82 13.02 7.00
N ILE A 256 0.01 13.85 6.33
CA ILE A 256 -1.44 13.86 6.49
C ILE A 256 -2.17 14.00 5.14
N GLY A 257 -3.26 13.25 4.95
CA GLY A 257 -4.17 13.42 3.83
C GLY A 257 -5.51 14.04 4.27
N LEU A 258 -5.88 15.19 3.72
CA LEU A 258 -7.20 15.81 3.88
C LEU A 258 -8.07 15.51 2.66
N ASN A 259 -9.23 14.89 2.87
CA ASN A 259 -10.08 14.36 1.81
C ASN A 259 -11.52 14.88 1.86
N GLY A 260 -12.16 14.89 0.69
CA GLY A 260 -13.58 15.24 0.58
C GLY A 260 -13.87 16.74 0.64
N PHE A 261 -12.95 17.60 0.18
CA PHE A 261 -13.22 19.04 0.07
C PHE A 261 -14.39 19.32 -0.89
N ASN A 262 -15.37 20.10 -0.45
CA ASN A 262 -16.58 20.44 -1.21
C ASN A 262 -16.62 21.94 -1.52
N SER A 263 -16.74 22.28 -2.80
CA SER A 263 -16.99 23.66 -3.24
C SER A 263 -18.32 24.16 -2.65
N GLY A 264 -18.29 25.30 -1.95
CA GLY A 264 -19.47 25.92 -1.34
C GLY A 264 -19.60 25.72 0.17
N VAL A 265 -18.76 24.88 0.78
CA VAL A 265 -18.62 24.80 2.25
C VAL A 265 -17.60 25.82 2.71
N THR A 266 -17.89 26.53 3.81
CA THR A 266 -16.92 27.43 4.44
C THR A 266 -16.12 26.63 5.45
N TYR A 267 -14.85 26.38 5.15
CA TYR A 267 -13.94 25.65 6.03
C TYR A 267 -13.30 26.59 7.06
N PRO A 268 -13.07 26.14 8.31
CA PRO A 268 -12.29 26.92 9.26
C PRO A 268 -10.84 27.05 8.80
N PRO A 269 -10.10 28.09 9.24
CA PRO A 269 -8.65 28.14 9.10
C PRO A 269 -8.00 26.85 9.66
N ILE A 270 -7.06 26.28 8.91
CA ILE A 270 -6.38 25.04 9.30
C ILE A 270 -4.94 25.37 9.68
N ASP A 271 -4.57 25.05 10.92
CA ASP A 271 -3.22 25.14 11.45
C ASP A 271 -2.54 23.77 11.38
N GLY A 272 -1.63 23.63 10.43
CA GLY A 272 -0.81 22.45 10.18
C GLY A 272 0.64 22.60 10.64
N SER A 273 0.92 23.47 11.61
CA SER A 273 2.27 23.66 12.18
C SER A 273 2.92 22.38 12.69
N GLU A 274 2.14 21.40 13.11
CA GLU A 274 2.63 20.11 13.62
C GLU A 274 2.82 19.04 12.54
N VAL A 275 2.59 19.39 11.26
CA VAL A 275 2.77 18.51 10.09
C VAL A 275 4.13 18.80 9.45
N LEU A 276 5.03 17.81 9.46
CA LEU A 276 6.46 18.07 9.24
C LEU A 276 6.98 17.91 7.81
N GLU A 277 6.36 17.07 6.97
CA GLU A 277 6.97 16.72 5.67
C GLU A 277 6.00 16.86 4.48
N GLU A 278 4.80 16.30 4.59
CA GLU A 278 3.91 16.14 3.43
C GLU A 278 2.43 16.32 3.78
N ILE A 279 1.72 17.00 2.88
CA ILE A 279 0.27 17.04 2.88
C ILE A 279 -0.30 16.58 1.54
N THR A 280 -1.36 15.78 1.60
CA THR A 280 -2.21 15.48 0.46
C THR A 280 -3.55 16.17 0.62
N LEU A 281 -3.99 16.90 -0.40
CA LEU A 281 -5.33 17.46 -0.48
C LEU A 281 -6.12 16.72 -1.55
N SER A 282 -7.32 16.26 -1.21
CA SER A 282 -8.26 15.72 -2.19
C SER A 282 -9.65 16.35 -2.07
N PRO A 283 -10.20 16.83 -3.21
CA PRO A 283 -11.61 17.22 -3.30
C PRO A 283 -12.56 16.04 -3.15
N SER A 284 -13.84 16.34 -3.01
CA SER A 284 -14.90 15.40 -3.35
C SER A 284 -15.05 15.27 -4.88
N LEU A 285 -15.62 14.15 -5.33
CA LEU A 285 -15.91 13.90 -6.75
C LEU A 285 -16.85 14.94 -7.38
N ARG A 286 -17.57 15.71 -6.57
CA ARG A 286 -18.54 16.73 -7.00
C ARG A 286 -17.95 18.14 -7.04
N ALA A 287 -16.76 18.34 -6.45
CA ALA A 287 -16.14 19.65 -6.45
C ALA A 287 -15.68 19.99 -7.87
N ILE A 288 -16.06 21.18 -8.33
CA ILE A 288 -15.58 21.81 -9.55
C ILE A 288 -14.74 23.00 -9.11
N ASP A 289 -13.54 23.13 -9.67
CA ASP A 289 -12.56 24.20 -9.41
C ASP A 289 -12.40 24.53 -7.91
N PRO A 290 -11.80 23.63 -7.11
CA PRO A 290 -11.72 23.79 -5.66
C PRO A 290 -10.91 25.04 -5.30
N LYS A 291 -11.33 25.71 -4.23
CA LYS A 291 -10.63 26.87 -3.66
C LYS A 291 -10.24 26.56 -2.23
N PHE A 292 -8.99 26.16 -2.03
CA PHE A 292 -8.45 25.93 -0.70
C PHE A 292 -8.09 27.26 -0.07
N CYS A 293 -8.66 27.56 1.09
CA CYS A 293 -8.48 28.84 1.77
C CYS A 293 -7.92 28.64 3.18
N ASN A 294 -7.10 29.59 3.64
CA ASN A 294 -6.63 29.68 5.03
C ASN A 294 -5.90 28.42 5.54
N LEU A 295 -4.98 27.89 4.73
CA LEU A 295 -4.14 26.74 5.10
C LEU A 295 -2.76 27.22 5.56
N PHE A 296 -2.39 26.94 6.81
CA PHE A 296 -1.08 27.31 7.36
C PHE A 296 -0.22 26.05 7.58
N PHE A 297 0.81 25.86 6.76
CA PHE A 297 1.71 24.69 6.82
C PHE A 297 3.18 25.12 6.69
N PRO A 298 3.78 25.63 7.77
CA PRO A 298 5.11 26.24 7.74
C PRO A 298 6.25 25.25 7.46
N HIS A 299 6.07 23.95 7.73
CA HIS A 299 7.17 22.98 7.68
C HIS A 299 7.10 21.99 6.52
N ILE A 300 5.97 21.94 5.79
CA ILE A 300 5.80 20.97 4.71
C ILE A 300 6.80 21.24 3.58
N ARG A 301 7.32 20.16 2.99
CA ARG A 301 8.18 20.20 1.79
C ARG A 301 7.48 19.67 0.55
N ARG A 302 6.39 18.90 0.74
CA ARG A 302 5.64 18.22 -0.31
C ARG A 302 4.14 18.51 -0.21
N LEU A 303 3.56 18.92 -1.34
CA LEU A 303 2.11 19.12 -1.49
C LEU A 303 1.60 18.24 -2.64
N ASN A 304 0.66 17.36 -2.32
CA ASN A 304 0.07 16.41 -3.25
C ASN A 304 -1.41 16.71 -3.50
N LEU A 305 -1.78 16.97 -4.76
CA LEU A 305 -3.18 17.09 -5.17
C LEU A 305 -3.67 15.76 -5.75
N LYS A 306 -4.56 15.08 -5.03
CA LYS A 306 -5.20 13.85 -5.52
C LYS A 306 -6.51 14.21 -6.21
N TRP A 307 -6.48 14.26 -7.54
CA TRP A 307 -7.64 14.59 -8.36
C TRP A 307 -8.05 13.40 -9.23
N ASN A 308 -9.28 12.90 -9.05
CA ASN A 308 -9.75 11.66 -9.69
C ASN A 308 -10.48 11.87 -11.04
N THR A 309 -10.82 13.10 -11.42
CA THR A 309 -11.53 13.35 -12.68
C THR A 309 -10.59 13.83 -13.78
N ALA A 310 -10.84 13.40 -15.02
CA ALA A 310 -10.08 13.81 -16.21
C ALA A 310 -10.41 15.23 -16.72
N SER A 311 -11.33 15.94 -16.05
CA SER A 311 -11.75 17.30 -16.41
C SER A 311 -10.78 18.35 -15.86
N ASN A 312 -10.55 19.45 -16.60
CA ASN A 312 -9.79 20.62 -16.13
C ASN A 312 -10.42 21.09 -14.82
N SER A 313 -9.67 20.99 -13.73
CA SER A 313 -10.01 21.69 -12.51
C SER A 313 -8.94 22.74 -12.27
N LEU A 314 -9.38 23.99 -12.26
CA LEU A 314 -8.59 25.10 -11.75
C LEU A 314 -8.61 25.01 -10.23
N VAL A 315 -7.48 24.64 -9.64
CA VAL A 315 -7.32 24.62 -8.19
C VAL A 315 -6.76 25.97 -7.76
N LYS A 316 -7.40 26.62 -6.79
CA LYS A 316 -6.90 27.89 -6.25
C LYS A 316 -6.47 27.74 -4.79
N PHE A 317 -5.42 28.47 -4.43
CA PHE A 317 -5.01 28.66 -3.04
C PHE A 317 -5.20 30.13 -2.68
N GLN A 318 -5.93 30.40 -1.60
CA GLN A 318 -6.19 31.76 -1.14
C GLN A 318 -5.82 31.89 0.33
N SER A 319 -4.94 32.84 0.64
CA SER A 319 -4.47 33.05 2.02
C SER A 319 -3.86 31.78 2.62
N CYS A 320 -3.09 31.02 1.83
CA CYS A 320 -2.36 29.85 2.29
C CYS A 320 -0.89 30.22 2.54
N ASP A 321 -0.19 29.47 3.39
CA ASP A 321 1.22 29.69 3.74
C ASP A 321 2.00 28.37 3.69
N PHE A 322 2.94 28.29 2.75
CA PHE A 322 3.73 27.12 2.37
C PHE A 322 5.22 27.49 2.16
N PRO A 323 5.90 28.08 3.15
CA PRO A 323 7.18 28.77 2.96
C PRO A 323 8.37 27.84 2.68
N HIS A 324 8.23 26.54 2.91
CA HIS A 324 9.27 25.53 2.68
C HIS A 324 8.87 24.48 1.62
N LEU A 325 7.81 24.76 0.86
CA LEU A 325 7.33 23.84 -0.17
C LEU A 325 8.29 23.81 -1.36
N GLU A 326 8.91 22.65 -1.60
CA GLU A 326 9.86 22.42 -2.70
C GLU A 326 9.30 21.47 -3.77
N TYR A 327 8.35 20.61 -3.40
CA TYR A 327 7.76 19.61 -4.27
C TYR A 327 6.26 19.84 -4.41
N PHE A 328 5.80 20.01 -5.64
CA PHE A 328 4.39 20.17 -5.94
C PHE A 328 3.92 19.12 -6.95
N ASN A 329 2.85 18.42 -6.59
CA ASN A 329 2.21 17.45 -7.46
C ASN A 329 0.81 17.94 -7.83
N SER A 330 0.68 18.46 -9.04
CA SER A 330 -0.57 18.98 -9.57
C SER A 330 -1.40 17.90 -10.29
N ARG A 331 -0.81 16.76 -10.67
CA ARG A 331 -1.43 15.72 -11.52
C ARG A 331 -2.17 16.34 -12.71
N ASN A 332 -3.50 16.22 -12.76
CA ASN A 332 -4.35 16.72 -13.85
C ASN A 332 -4.81 18.17 -13.64
N SER A 333 -4.54 18.78 -12.49
CA SER A 333 -5.03 20.10 -12.12
C SER A 333 -4.10 21.23 -12.57
N ILE A 334 -4.67 22.41 -12.78
CA ILE A 334 -3.92 23.65 -13.03
C ILE A 334 -4.09 24.54 -11.80
N THR A 335 -2.98 25.02 -11.24
CA THR A 335 -2.99 25.97 -10.12
C THR A 335 -2.31 27.26 -10.55
N PRO A 336 -2.94 28.44 -10.42
CA PRO A 336 -2.30 29.70 -10.77
C PRO A 336 -0.94 29.84 -10.05
N TRP A 337 0.11 30.17 -10.79
CA TRP A 337 1.43 30.36 -10.20
C TRP A 337 1.46 31.49 -9.17
N SER A 338 0.63 32.52 -9.35
CA SER A 338 0.42 33.59 -8.37
C SER A 338 0.03 33.04 -7.00
N ASP A 339 -0.86 32.06 -6.95
CA ASP A 339 -1.36 31.50 -5.69
C ASP A 339 -0.24 30.76 -4.93
N LEU A 340 0.68 30.11 -5.65
CA LEU A 340 1.84 29.45 -5.06
C LEU A 340 2.92 30.46 -4.62
N ILE A 341 3.14 31.52 -5.41
CA ILE A 341 4.05 32.62 -5.04
C ILE A 341 3.55 33.33 -3.78
N ASP A 342 2.26 33.68 -3.74
CA ASP A 342 1.62 34.37 -2.63
C ASP A 342 1.66 33.53 -1.35
N SER A 343 1.72 32.20 -1.47
CA SER A 343 1.91 31.28 -0.35
C SER A 343 3.36 31.14 0.14
N GLY A 344 4.33 31.79 -0.51
CA GLY A 344 5.74 31.71 -0.13
C GLY A 344 6.47 30.45 -0.60
N ALA A 345 5.88 29.64 -1.49
CA ALA A 345 6.47 28.40 -1.96
C ALA A 345 7.68 28.62 -2.88
N THR A 346 8.66 27.71 -2.83
CA THR A 346 9.87 27.71 -3.66
C THR A 346 10.02 26.37 -4.38
N ILE A 347 9.23 26.17 -5.43
CA ILE A 347 9.11 24.87 -6.11
C ILE A 347 10.38 24.54 -6.90
N LYS A 348 11.00 23.39 -6.59
CA LYS A 348 12.14 22.81 -7.33
C LYS A 348 11.75 21.54 -8.09
N THR A 349 10.78 20.78 -7.56
CA THR A 349 10.30 19.55 -8.18
C THR A 349 8.81 19.66 -8.49
N LEU A 350 8.46 19.33 -9.73
CA LEU A 350 7.09 19.40 -10.22
C LEU A 350 6.66 18.04 -10.76
N GLN A 351 5.52 17.53 -10.29
CA GLN A 351 4.87 16.33 -10.81
C GLN A 351 3.52 16.68 -11.43
N LEU A 352 3.29 16.28 -12.68
CA LEU A 352 2.07 16.59 -13.40
C LEU A 352 1.76 15.58 -14.51
N ASN A 353 0.53 15.64 -15.03
CA ASN A 353 0.09 14.91 -16.21
C ASN A 353 -0.10 15.90 -17.36
N LEU A 354 0.73 15.83 -18.39
CA LEU A 354 0.54 16.61 -19.62
C LEU A 354 -0.46 15.88 -20.51
N LEU A 355 -1.66 16.42 -20.67
CA LEU A 355 -2.71 15.85 -21.53
C LEU A 355 -3.17 16.83 -22.61
N ARG A 356 -2.94 18.13 -22.40
CA ARG A 356 -3.50 19.22 -23.20
C ARG A 356 -2.56 20.42 -23.26
N SER A 357 -2.77 21.29 -24.24
CA SER A 357 -1.99 22.51 -24.44
C SER A 357 -2.11 23.50 -23.29
N ASP A 358 -3.25 23.59 -22.58
CA ASP A 358 -3.42 24.49 -21.42
C ASP A 358 -2.46 24.16 -20.27
N GLN A 359 -2.19 22.87 -20.03
CA GLN A 359 -1.23 22.43 -19.02
C GLN A 359 0.22 22.68 -19.45
N LEU A 360 0.51 22.59 -20.74
CA LEU A 360 1.81 22.93 -21.29
C LEU A 360 2.08 24.44 -21.23
N GLU A 361 1.10 25.27 -21.63
CA GLU A 361 1.17 26.73 -21.46
C GLU A 361 1.38 27.11 -19.99
N TRP A 362 0.67 26.44 -19.09
CA TRP A 362 0.87 26.61 -17.66
C TRP A 362 2.29 26.24 -17.22
N LEU A 363 2.84 25.09 -17.66
CA LEU A 363 4.22 24.69 -17.36
C LEU A 363 5.24 25.71 -17.89
N LEU A 364 5.04 26.23 -19.11
CA LEU A 364 5.93 27.22 -19.73
C LEU A 364 5.85 28.59 -19.03
N ALA A 365 4.71 28.92 -18.44
CA ALA A 365 4.52 30.12 -17.62
C ALA A 365 5.05 29.97 -16.18
N CYS A 366 5.72 28.85 -15.85
CA CYS A 366 6.26 28.61 -14.52
C CYS A 366 7.32 29.67 -14.17
N PRO A 367 7.18 30.38 -13.03
CA PRO A 367 8.14 31.39 -12.60
C PRO A 367 9.35 30.79 -11.85
N TYR A 368 9.32 29.49 -11.54
CA TYR A 368 10.34 28.80 -10.76
C TYR A 368 11.38 28.14 -11.66
N GLU A 369 12.62 28.06 -11.17
CA GLU A 369 13.67 27.24 -11.77
C GLU A 369 13.45 25.78 -11.35
N ILE A 370 12.83 24.99 -12.22
CA ILE A 370 12.50 23.58 -11.95
C ILE A 370 13.74 22.70 -12.17
N ASP A 371 14.21 22.06 -11.10
CA ASP A 371 15.32 21.09 -11.12
C ASP A 371 14.87 19.71 -11.59
N THR A 372 13.64 19.31 -11.25
CA THR A 372 13.11 17.99 -11.59
C THR A 372 11.66 18.08 -12.06
N LEU A 373 11.41 17.58 -13.29
CA LEU A 373 10.09 17.42 -13.85
C LEU A 373 9.71 15.94 -13.89
N TYR A 374 8.56 15.59 -13.30
CA TYR A 374 7.99 14.25 -13.34
C TYR A 374 6.67 14.27 -14.13
N ILE A 375 6.60 13.49 -15.21
CA ILE A 375 5.39 13.26 -15.99
C ILE A 375 4.80 11.90 -15.62
N THR A 376 3.68 11.92 -14.91
CA THR A 376 3.04 10.72 -14.36
C THR A 376 2.16 9.96 -15.35
N LYS A 377 1.78 8.76 -14.91
CA LYS A 377 0.73 7.92 -15.46
C LYS A 377 -0.59 8.66 -15.70
N VAL A 378 -1.17 8.38 -16.86
CA VAL A 378 -2.53 8.77 -17.23
C VAL A 378 -3.44 7.55 -17.09
N ASP A 379 -4.49 7.62 -16.26
CA ASP A 379 -5.43 6.51 -16.00
C ASP A 379 -6.36 6.18 -17.20
N ALA A 380 -6.16 6.81 -18.35
CA ALA A 380 -7.00 6.63 -19.53
C ALA A 380 -6.38 5.63 -20.52
N LYS A 381 -7.22 4.75 -21.08
CA LYS A 381 -6.94 3.97 -22.31
C LYS A 381 -6.94 4.92 -23.52
N ASN A 382 -6.06 5.93 -23.52
CA ASN A 382 -5.99 6.94 -24.57
C ASN A 382 -5.20 6.38 -25.77
N SER A 383 -5.83 5.50 -26.55
CA SER A 383 -5.43 5.24 -27.94
C SER A 383 -5.92 6.35 -28.89
N ASP A 384 -6.85 7.19 -28.44
CA ASP A 384 -7.45 8.28 -29.20
C ASP A 384 -7.00 9.67 -28.70
N PHE A 385 -5.73 10.00 -28.87
CA PHE A 385 -5.26 11.37 -28.67
C PHE A 385 -5.20 12.16 -30.00
N VAL A 386 -5.31 13.49 -29.89
CA VAL A 386 -5.18 14.40 -31.03
C VAL A 386 -3.80 15.02 -30.99
N ILE A 387 -3.10 14.99 -32.13
CA ILE A 387 -1.80 15.65 -32.29
C ILE A 387 -2.02 17.16 -32.14
N ASP A 388 -1.35 17.75 -31.16
CA ASP A 388 -1.38 19.20 -30.94
C ASP A 388 0.01 19.77 -31.27
N PRO A 389 0.14 20.62 -32.31
CA PRO A 389 1.42 21.16 -32.75
C PRO A 389 2.11 22.05 -31.71
N VAL A 390 1.41 22.48 -30.66
CA VAL A 390 2.02 23.25 -29.56
C VAL A 390 3.11 22.42 -28.86
N PHE A 391 2.93 21.11 -28.72
CA PHE A 391 3.94 20.24 -28.08
C PHE A 391 5.23 20.12 -28.89
N GLN A 392 5.17 20.29 -30.21
CA GLN A 392 6.34 20.15 -31.11
C GLN A 392 7.18 21.43 -31.16
N ASN A 393 6.57 22.59 -30.98
CA ASN A 393 7.22 23.89 -31.17
C ASN A 393 7.68 24.55 -29.85
N THR A 394 7.54 23.85 -28.73
CA THR A 394 7.79 24.41 -27.40
C THR A 394 9.19 24.09 -26.91
N CYS A 395 9.88 25.14 -26.43
CA CYS A 395 11.18 25.00 -25.79
C CYS A 395 11.01 25.05 -24.27
N PHE A 396 11.47 24.00 -23.60
CA PHE A 396 11.48 23.89 -22.14
C PHE A 396 12.83 23.30 -21.72
N SER A 397 13.43 23.77 -20.63
CA SER A 397 14.71 23.23 -20.18
C SER A 397 14.62 22.88 -18.71
N CYS A 398 14.90 21.61 -18.40
CA CYS A 398 14.96 21.09 -17.04
C CYS A 398 16.12 20.10 -16.95
N PRO A 399 16.93 20.13 -15.87
CA PRO A 399 18.10 19.27 -15.77
C PRO A 399 17.73 17.81 -15.53
N ASN A 400 16.64 17.51 -14.81
CA ASN A 400 16.22 16.13 -14.55
C ASN A 400 14.77 15.91 -15.00
N MET A 401 14.56 15.00 -15.95
CA MET A 401 13.23 14.65 -16.46
C MET A 401 12.92 13.19 -16.17
N ILE A 402 11.72 12.92 -15.66
CA ILE A 402 11.24 11.58 -15.33
C ILE A 402 9.89 11.36 -16.02
N ILE A 403 9.72 10.25 -16.73
CA ILE A 403 8.46 9.89 -17.40
C ILE A 403 8.13 8.41 -17.23
N ASP A 404 6.87 8.12 -16.95
CA ASP A 404 6.31 6.77 -16.97
C ASP A 404 5.57 6.55 -18.29
N ILE A 405 5.89 5.48 -19.02
CA ILE A 405 5.30 5.10 -20.31
C ILE A 405 4.44 3.86 -20.14
N GLU A 406 3.13 4.06 -20.25
CA GLU A 406 2.10 3.02 -20.22
C GLU A 406 1.12 3.10 -21.42
N ASN A 407 1.18 4.16 -22.22
CA ASN A 407 0.29 4.36 -23.37
C ASN A 407 0.98 5.14 -24.51
N LEU A 408 0.33 5.18 -25.68
CA LEU A 408 0.86 5.82 -26.89
C LEU A 408 1.00 7.34 -26.77
N TRP A 409 0.17 8.00 -25.96
CA TRP A 409 0.26 9.44 -25.72
C TRP A 409 1.57 9.81 -25.00
N GLN A 410 2.00 9.01 -24.03
CA GLN A 410 3.27 9.21 -23.33
C GLN A 410 4.47 8.98 -24.25
N CYS A 411 4.37 8.03 -25.20
CA CYS A 411 5.37 7.88 -26.26
C CYS A 411 5.45 9.14 -27.15
N TYR A 412 4.30 9.71 -27.52
CA TYR A 412 4.23 10.94 -28.31
C TYR A 412 4.86 12.12 -27.56
N LEU A 413 4.54 12.30 -26.28
CA LEU A 413 5.15 13.33 -25.43
C LEU A 413 6.65 13.16 -25.31
N LEU A 414 7.14 11.92 -25.15
CA LEU A 414 8.56 11.66 -25.09
C LEU A 414 9.26 12.12 -26.38
N GLN A 415 8.75 11.73 -27.55
CA GLN A 415 9.39 12.03 -28.84
C GLN A 415 9.28 13.49 -29.24
N THR A 416 8.14 14.13 -29.00
CA THR A 416 7.85 15.48 -29.53
C THR A 416 8.16 16.60 -28.57
N PHE A 417 8.05 16.36 -27.26
CA PHE A 417 8.23 17.40 -26.25
C PHE A 417 9.50 17.17 -25.41
N LEU A 418 9.71 15.99 -24.84
CA LEU A 418 10.84 15.77 -23.93
C LEU A 418 12.19 15.68 -24.67
N ILE A 419 12.32 14.75 -25.62
CA ILE A 419 13.57 14.47 -26.33
C ILE A 419 14.18 15.73 -26.97
N PRO A 420 13.43 16.57 -27.71
CA PRO A 420 13.98 17.77 -28.34
C PRO A 420 14.48 18.83 -27.35
N ASN A 421 14.04 18.76 -26.10
CA ASN A 421 14.32 19.72 -25.04
C ASN A 421 15.45 19.29 -24.09
N LEU A 422 16.01 18.09 -24.30
CA LEU A 422 17.13 17.58 -23.51
C LEU A 422 18.47 18.18 -23.99
N ARG A 423 19.36 18.45 -23.03
CA ARG A 423 20.73 18.91 -23.27
C ARG A 423 21.72 17.83 -22.83
N THR A 424 22.98 17.97 -23.25
CA THR A 424 24.08 17.09 -22.82
C THR A 424 24.29 17.05 -21.30
N SER A 425 23.89 18.11 -20.59
CA SER A 425 23.95 18.16 -19.12
C SER A 425 22.75 17.53 -18.42
N SER A 426 21.72 17.14 -19.16
CA SER A 426 20.45 16.65 -18.60
C SER A 426 20.50 15.16 -18.22
N SER A 427 19.65 14.79 -17.28
CA SER A 427 19.37 13.43 -16.84
C SER A 427 17.96 13.03 -17.22
N LEU A 428 17.78 11.86 -17.83
CA LEU A 428 16.47 11.34 -18.21
C LEU A 428 16.21 10.00 -17.51
N SER A 429 15.04 9.84 -16.91
CA SER A 429 14.57 8.57 -16.35
C SER A 429 13.25 8.16 -17.01
N ILE A 430 13.23 6.98 -17.63
CA ILE A 430 12.04 6.43 -18.30
C ILE A 430 11.68 5.09 -17.64
N LYS A 431 10.43 4.96 -17.21
CA LYS A 431 9.86 3.68 -16.74
C LYS A 431 8.86 3.18 -17.78
N VAL A 432 9.01 1.96 -18.26
CA VAL A 432 8.16 1.40 -19.33
C VAL A 432 7.37 0.21 -18.81
N ASN A 433 6.05 0.19 -19.03
CA ASN A 433 5.25 -1.02 -18.88
C ASN A 433 5.07 -1.67 -20.26
N GLU A 434 5.99 -2.56 -20.62
CA GLU A 434 6.07 -3.21 -21.92
C GLU A 434 4.80 -4.02 -22.25
N ALA A 435 4.33 -4.84 -21.30
CA ALA A 435 3.16 -5.70 -21.47
C ALA A 435 1.88 -4.90 -21.83
N LYS A 436 1.64 -3.81 -21.09
CA LYS A 436 0.49 -2.95 -21.33
C LYS A 436 0.61 -2.19 -22.65
N LEU A 437 1.83 -1.80 -23.04
CA LEU A 437 2.05 -1.12 -24.32
C LEU A 437 1.82 -2.06 -25.51
N ILE A 438 2.28 -3.32 -25.43
CA ILE A 438 2.00 -4.38 -26.40
C ILE A 438 0.49 -4.55 -26.60
N GLU A 439 -0.26 -4.68 -25.50
CA GLU A 439 -1.72 -4.83 -25.54
C GLU A 439 -2.39 -3.64 -26.26
N ILE A 440 -1.94 -2.42 -25.97
CA ILE A 440 -2.50 -1.20 -26.58
C ILE A 440 -2.18 -1.13 -28.06
N ILE A 441 -0.95 -1.43 -28.50
CA ILE A 441 -0.60 -1.41 -29.93
C ILE A 441 -1.44 -2.43 -30.69
N ASN A 442 -1.56 -3.66 -30.17
CA ASN A 442 -2.32 -4.73 -30.82
C ASN A 442 -3.83 -4.45 -30.89
N THR A 443 -4.37 -3.66 -29.96
CA THR A 443 -5.80 -3.30 -29.92
C THR A 443 -6.14 -1.99 -30.62
N THR A 444 -5.13 -1.19 -30.98
CA THR A 444 -5.34 0.12 -31.61
C THR A 444 -5.64 -0.04 -33.11
N THR A 445 -6.73 0.58 -33.56
CA THR A 445 -7.18 0.53 -34.97
C THR A 445 -6.52 1.59 -35.87
N LYS A 446 -5.85 2.59 -35.27
CA LYS A 446 -5.14 3.68 -35.96
C LYS A 446 -3.69 3.31 -36.23
N SER A 447 -3.15 3.72 -37.39
CA SER A 447 -1.73 3.55 -37.68
C SER A 447 -0.87 4.45 -36.79
N LEU A 448 0.31 3.99 -36.38
CA LEU A 448 1.27 4.78 -35.58
C LEU A 448 1.65 6.09 -36.27
N GLN A 449 1.73 6.08 -37.62
CA GLN A 449 1.96 7.29 -38.41
C GLN A 449 0.87 8.35 -38.23
N SER A 450 -0.39 7.94 -38.18
CA SER A 450 -1.53 8.84 -37.97
C SER A 450 -1.54 9.49 -36.58
N LEU A 451 -0.80 8.89 -35.62
CA LEU A 451 -0.60 9.38 -34.27
C LEU A 451 0.67 10.25 -34.13
N GLY A 452 1.39 10.50 -35.24
CA GLY A 452 2.58 11.35 -35.26
C GLY A 452 3.82 10.73 -34.61
N LEU A 453 3.82 9.40 -34.43
CA LEU A 453 4.93 8.65 -33.85
C LEU A 453 5.92 8.23 -34.94
N VAL A 454 7.21 8.40 -34.65
CA VAL A 454 8.29 7.85 -35.48
C VAL A 454 8.31 6.33 -35.27
N HIS A 455 8.17 5.56 -36.35
CA HIS A 455 8.10 4.10 -36.31
C HIS A 455 8.79 3.46 -37.52
N GLU A 456 9.21 2.21 -37.36
CA GLU A 456 9.73 1.31 -38.40
C GLU A 456 9.15 -0.08 -38.12
N ASP A 457 8.58 -0.75 -39.14
CA ASP A 457 8.04 -2.12 -39.05
C ASP A 457 7.15 -2.41 -37.82
N ASN A 458 6.30 -1.43 -37.44
CA ASN A 458 5.41 -1.42 -36.26
C ASN A 458 6.05 -1.19 -34.88
N CYS A 459 7.36 -0.90 -34.82
CA CYS A 459 8.05 -0.52 -33.60
C CYS A 459 8.18 1.02 -33.48
N ILE A 460 7.94 1.58 -32.30
CA ILE A 460 8.11 3.02 -32.03
C ILE A 460 9.60 3.32 -31.78
N ILE A 461 10.22 4.19 -32.58
CA ILE A 461 11.65 4.51 -32.44
C ILE A 461 11.86 5.82 -31.67
N CYS A 462 12.54 5.74 -30.54
CA CYS A 462 12.93 6.88 -29.71
C CYS A 462 14.44 7.12 -29.80
N LYS A 463 14.86 8.10 -30.61
CA LYS A 463 16.26 8.49 -30.75
C LYS A 463 16.66 9.43 -29.62
N LEU A 464 17.51 8.97 -28.71
CA LEU A 464 17.94 9.76 -27.57
C LEU A 464 19.13 10.67 -27.94
N PRO A 465 19.17 11.93 -27.47
CA PRO A 465 20.33 12.80 -27.62
C PRO A 465 21.43 12.40 -26.63
N PRO A 466 22.67 12.92 -26.77
CA PRO A 466 23.70 12.75 -25.73
C PRO A 466 23.23 13.36 -24.41
N LEU A 467 23.41 12.62 -23.31
CA LEU A 467 22.92 12.95 -21.97
C LEU A 467 24.02 12.77 -20.92
N LYS A 468 23.89 13.44 -19.77
CA LYS A 468 24.76 13.20 -18.61
C LYS A 468 24.44 11.84 -17.99
N SER A 469 23.17 11.56 -17.76
CA SER A 469 22.71 10.27 -17.24
C SER A 469 21.40 9.83 -17.84
N LEU A 470 21.25 8.52 -18.01
CA LEU A 470 20.04 7.88 -18.51
C LEU A 470 19.65 6.73 -17.60
N THR A 471 18.40 6.70 -17.15
CA THR A 471 17.81 5.59 -16.42
C THR A 471 16.67 5.01 -17.23
N LEU A 472 16.72 3.72 -17.57
CA LEU A 472 15.64 3.02 -18.26
C LEU A 472 15.25 1.80 -17.43
N THR A 473 13.98 1.66 -17.08
CA THR A 473 13.50 0.51 -16.29
C THR A 473 12.25 -0.08 -16.91
N CYS A 474 12.21 -1.40 -17.08
CA CYS A 474 11.01 -2.12 -17.50
C CYS A 474 10.24 -2.62 -16.27
N LEU A 475 8.96 -2.27 -16.16
CA LEU A 475 8.07 -2.75 -15.11
C LEU A 475 7.56 -4.14 -15.52
N SER A 476 8.21 -5.20 -15.03
CA SER A 476 7.77 -6.57 -15.28
C SER A 476 6.69 -7.01 -14.28
N ASN A 477 5.48 -7.31 -14.76
CA ASN A 477 4.54 -8.15 -14.02
C ASN A 477 5.02 -9.60 -14.09
N ILE A 478 5.79 -10.05 -13.11
CA ILE A 478 6.33 -11.42 -13.04
C ILE A 478 5.21 -12.47 -13.10
N TYR A 479 3.98 -12.13 -12.69
CA TYR A 479 2.81 -13.00 -12.74
C TYR A 479 2.24 -13.28 -14.14
N GLU A 480 2.50 -12.44 -15.15
CA GLU A 480 1.93 -12.63 -16.50
C GLU A 480 2.90 -13.35 -17.46
N ARG A 481 4.23 -13.20 -17.25
CA ARG A 481 5.25 -13.89 -18.07
C ARG A 481 5.21 -15.42 -17.94
N SER A 482 4.79 -15.97 -16.79
CA SER A 482 4.68 -17.43 -16.63
C SER A 482 3.52 -18.02 -17.44
N VAL A 483 2.43 -17.27 -17.61
CA VAL A 483 1.23 -17.71 -18.35
C VAL A 483 1.49 -17.71 -19.85
N MET A 484 2.17 -16.67 -20.38
CA MET A 484 2.53 -16.60 -21.80
C MET A 484 3.56 -17.65 -22.23
N MET A 485 4.55 -17.97 -21.40
CA MET A 485 5.56 -19.00 -21.71
C MET A 485 4.99 -20.44 -21.67
N ASP A 486 4.00 -20.70 -20.82
CA ASP A 486 3.31 -22.00 -20.78
C ASP A 486 2.36 -22.21 -21.95
N GLU A 487 1.76 -21.14 -22.49
CA GLU A 487 0.97 -21.22 -23.73
C GLU A 487 1.86 -21.45 -24.96
N LEU A 488 3.03 -20.78 -25.06
CA LEU A 488 3.96 -21.00 -26.17
C LEU A 488 4.54 -22.43 -26.18
N LYS A 489 4.86 -22.99 -25.01
CA LYS A 489 5.36 -24.37 -24.88
C LYS A 489 4.30 -25.42 -25.24
N ARG A 490 3.01 -25.12 -25.04
CA ARG A 490 1.89 -26.01 -25.44
C ARG A 490 1.63 -25.96 -26.95
N SER A 491 1.91 -24.86 -27.62
CA SER A 491 1.80 -24.75 -29.09
C SER A 491 2.98 -25.36 -29.87
N SER A 492 4.14 -25.60 -29.24
CA SER A 492 5.34 -26.13 -29.91
C SER A 492 5.57 -27.64 -29.75
N SER A 493 4.67 -28.40 -29.12
CA SER A 493 4.84 -29.83 -28.84
C SER A 493 3.82 -30.73 -29.56
N THR A 494 3.70 -30.60 -30.88
CA THR A 494 2.92 -31.53 -31.73
C THR A 494 3.69 -31.92 -33.00
N SER A 495 4.88 -32.51 -32.83
CA SER A 495 5.44 -33.43 -33.83
C SER A 495 6.68 -34.16 -33.31
N SER A 496 6.49 -35.35 -32.73
CA SER A 496 7.32 -36.54 -33.00
C SER A 496 6.96 -37.66 -32.03
N SER A 497 6.33 -38.69 -32.58
CA SER A 497 6.07 -39.97 -31.93
C SER A 497 7.29 -40.88 -32.06
N VAL A 498 7.86 -41.37 -30.95
CA VAL A 498 8.39 -42.74 -30.86
C VAL A 498 8.16 -43.26 -29.42
N SER A 499 7.52 -44.41 -29.38
CA SER A 499 7.17 -45.27 -28.26
C SER A 499 8.35 -45.82 -27.46
N SER A 500 8.26 -45.79 -26.12
CA SER A 500 8.77 -46.88 -25.29
C SER A 500 7.99 -46.98 -23.97
N THR A 501 7.44 -48.16 -23.74
CA THR A 501 6.67 -48.62 -22.61
C THR A 501 7.43 -48.59 -21.29
N THR A 502 6.94 -47.83 -20.30
CA THR A 502 6.94 -48.21 -18.86
C THR A 502 6.07 -47.23 -18.08
N MET A 503 4.78 -47.54 -17.98
CA MET A 503 3.88 -46.97 -16.96
C MET A 503 3.99 -47.82 -15.71
N ALA A 504 4.49 -47.25 -14.61
CA ALA A 504 3.93 -47.38 -13.26
C ALA A 504 4.93 -46.86 -12.20
N TYR A 505 4.43 -45.99 -11.31
CA TYR A 505 5.08 -45.45 -10.10
C TYR A 505 6.05 -44.28 -10.25
N ARG A 506 5.48 -43.08 -10.49
CA ARG A 506 5.77 -41.83 -9.76
C ARG A 506 4.86 -40.75 -10.34
N ASN A 507 3.72 -40.50 -9.69
CA ASN A 507 2.86 -39.30 -9.82
C ASN A 507 1.67 -39.40 -8.85
N ILE A 508 1.93 -39.62 -7.55
CA ILE A 508 0.91 -39.57 -6.48
C ILE A 508 1.38 -38.65 -5.33
N LEU A 509 2.41 -37.83 -5.52
CA LEU A 509 2.89 -36.91 -4.46
C LEU A 509 3.02 -35.43 -4.86
N GLU A 510 2.63 -35.05 -6.08
CA GLU A 510 2.55 -33.62 -6.48
C GLU A 510 1.10 -33.08 -6.49
N GLY A 511 0.11 -33.92 -6.18
CA GLY A 511 -1.29 -33.51 -6.03
C GLY A 511 -1.70 -33.05 -4.63
N ALA A 512 -0.82 -33.19 -3.61
CA ALA A 512 -1.17 -32.83 -2.23
C ALA A 512 -1.06 -31.31 -1.96
N ALA A 513 -0.10 -30.61 -2.58
CA ALA A 513 0.05 -29.15 -2.40
C ALA A 513 -1.02 -28.33 -3.15
N ALA A 514 -1.59 -28.88 -4.24
CA ALA A 514 -2.67 -28.23 -4.99
C ALA A 514 -4.06 -28.50 -4.39
N ILE A 515 -4.22 -29.58 -3.62
CA ILE A 515 -5.46 -29.90 -2.91
C ILE A 515 -5.52 -29.15 -1.58
N ASP A 516 -4.39 -28.91 -0.89
CA ASP A 516 -4.38 -28.01 0.26
C ASP A 516 -4.75 -26.58 -0.14
N SER A 517 -4.22 -26.04 -1.26
CA SER A 517 -4.63 -24.71 -1.78
C SER A 517 -6.11 -24.63 -2.18
N ALA A 518 -6.71 -25.74 -2.63
CA ALA A 518 -8.12 -25.81 -3.01
C ALA A 518 -9.08 -26.11 -1.84
N LEU A 519 -8.59 -26.71 -0.74
CA LEU A 519 -9.34 -26.93 0.50
C LEU A 519 -9.15 -25.80 1.52
N THR A 520 -8.05 -25.04 1.46
CA THR A 520 -7.82 -23.76 2.17
C THR A 520 -8.22 -22.57 1.30
N GLY A 521 -9.31 -22.71 0.53
CA GLY A 521 -9.75 -21.83 -0.54
C GLY A 521 -9.52 -20.34 -0.27
N GLY A 522 -8.58 -19.77 -1.04
CA GLY A 522 -8.34 -18.33 -1.19
C GLY A 522 -9.47 -17.61 -1.93
N SER A 523 -10.66 -17.59 -1.34
CA SER A 523 -11.82 -16.82 -1.80
C SER A 523 -12.66 -16.24 -0.66
N HIS A 524 -12.01 -15.90 0.45
CA HIS A 524 -12.53 -14.97 1.46
C HIS A 524 -11.49 -13.89 1.74
N TYR A 525 -11.24 -12.99 0.79
CA TYR A 525 -10.76 -11.67 1.18
C TYR A 525 -11.91 -11.02 1.96
N SER A 526 -11.85 -11.08 3.30
CA SER A 526 -12.69 -10.27 4.17
C SER A 526 -12.28 -8.81 3.96
N VAL A 527 -12.91 -8.18 2.97
CA VAL A 527 -12.79 -6.74 2.77
C VAL A 527 -13.33 -6.09 4.03
N SER A 528 -12.50 -5.30 4.71
CA SER A 528 -12.95 -4.49 5.85
C SER A 528 -14.25 -3.77 5.46
N PRO A 529 -15.27 -3.67 6.33
CA PRO A 529 -16.46 -2.87 6.03
C PRO A 529 -16.13 -1.43 5.61
N SER A 530 -14.99 -0.88 6.09
CA SER A 530 -14.46 0.43 5.71
C SER A 530 -13.94 0.44 4.26
N GLU A 531 -13.21 -0.61 3.86
CA GLU A 531 -12.72 -0.82 2.50
C GLU A 531 -13.86 -1.13 1.51
N PHE A 532 -14.86 -1.90 1.94
CA PHE A 532 -16.07 -2.20 1.19
C PHE A 532 -16.90 -0.94 0.97
N ARG A 533 -17.12 -0.12 2.02
CA ARG A 533 -17.79 1.18 1.89
C ARG A 533 -17.10 2.05 0.85
N ARG A 534 -15.76 2.07 0.79
CA ARG A 534 -15.03 2.87 -0.21
C ARG A 534 -15.29 2.41 -1.64
N ASN A 535 -15.40 1.10 -1.88
CA ASN A 535 -15.77 0.57 -3.19
C ASN A 535 -17.28 0.73 -3.49
N SER A 536 -18.11 0.92 -2.46
CA SER A 536 -19.57 1.09 -2.56
C SER A 536 -20.06 2.53 -2.33
N LEU A 537 -19.18 3.55 -2.34
CA LEU A 537 -19.49 4.94 -1.97
C LEU A 537 -20.26 5.72 -3.07
N ALA A 538 -21.36 5.14 -3.54
CA ALA A 538 -22.49 5.84 -4.14
C ALA A 538 -23.73 5.68 -3.23
N GLY A 539 -23.74 6.34 -2.06
CA GLY A 539 -24.97 6.43 -1.27
C GLY A 539 -24.77 6.77 0.20
N PHE A 540 -25.33 7.91 0.61
CA PHE A 540 -25.30 8.47 1.96
C PHE A 540 -26.40 7.89 2.88
N ASP A 541 -26.89 6.67 2.60
CA ASP A 541 -28.08 6.13 3.28
C ASP A 541 -27.95 4.60 3.50
N ASP A 542 -28.08 4.16 4.75
CA ASP A 542 -27.91 2.78 5.23
C ASP A 542 -28.84 1.78 4.49
N ASN A 543 -29.98 2.25 3.98
CA ASN A 543 -30.91 1.45 3.19
C ASN A 543 -30.43 1.17 1.76
N THR A 544 -29.53 1.99 1.23
CA THR A 544 -28.99 1.85 -0.14
C THR A 544 -27.81 0.88 -0.17
N ALA A 545 -26.96 0.92 0.86
CA ALA A 545 -25.90 -0.07 1.08
C ALA A 545 -26.46 -1.51 1.19
N ARG A 546 -27.65 -1.64 1.79
CA ARG A 546 -28.38 -2.92 1.93
C ARG A 546 -29.03 -3.43 0.64
N ARG A 547 -29.21 -2.58 -0.38
CA ARG A 547 -29.79 -3.00 -1.68
C ARG A 547 -28.72 -3.38 -2.71
N GLN A 548 -27.49 -2.89 -2.54
CA GLN A 548 -26.34 -3.30 -3.35
C GLN A 548 -25.50 -4.42 -2.72
N SER A 549 -25.93 -4.97 -1.58
CA SER A 549 -25.32 -6.15 -0.93
C SER A 549 -25.63 -7.48 -1.63
N ILE A 550 -26.20 -7.47 -2.84
CA ILE A 550 -26.27 -8.67 -3.67
C ILE A 550 -24.89 -8.84 -4.32
N ILE A 551 -24.09 -9.72 -3.74
CA ILE A 551 -22.87 -10.23 -4.38
C ILE A 551 -23.32 -10.96 -5.65
N THR A 552 -23.26 -10.29 -6.79
CA THR A 552 -23.28 -10.98 -8.09
C THR A 552 -21.94 -11.67 -8.25
N PHE A 553 -21.92 -12.98 -8.00
CA PHE A 553 -20.81 -13.84 -8.35
C PHE A 553 -20.68 -13.88 -9.87
N SER A 554 -19.61 -13.30 -10.42
CA SER A 554 -19.12 -13.70 -11.74
C SER A 554 -18.56 -15.12 -11.61
N HIS A 555 -19.41 -16.12 -11.86
CA HIS A 555 -18.94 -17.49 -12.01
C HIS A 555 -17.88 -17.56 -13.11
N PRO A 556 -16.78 -18.30 -12.91
CA PRO A 556 -15.93 -18.69 -14.02
C PRO A 556 -16.77 -19.59 -14.94
N THR A 557 -16.91 -19.19 -16.20
CA THR A 557 -17.47 -20.04 -17.25
C THR A 557 -16.57 -21.26 -17.44
N GLY A 558 -16.93 -22.36 -16.80
CA GLY A 558 -16.27 -23.65 -17.00
C GLY A 558 -16.97 -24.73 -16.18
N LEU A 559 -17.53 -25.71 -16.89
CA LEU A 559 -18.18 -26.94 -16.39
C LEU A 559 -19.66 -26.81 -16.01
N GLN A 560 -20.51 -26.92 -17.03
CA GLN A 560 -21.94 -27.20 -16.89
C GLN A 560 -22.18 -28.55 -16.16
N PRO A 561 -23.21 -28.65 -15.30
CA PRO A 561 -23.69 -29.94 -14.82
C PRO A 561 -24.60 -30.60 -15.86
N ASN A 562 -24.17 -31.74 -16.37
CA ASN A 562 -24.94 -32.63 -17.22
C ASN A 562 -26.22 -33.12 -16.50
N ARG A 563 -27.41 -32.82 -17.05
CA ARG A 563 -28.61 -33.64 -16.83
C ARG A 563 -29.52 -33.67 -18.07
N ARG A 564 -29.37 -34.75 -18.86
CA ARG A 564 -30.36 -35.53 -19.66
C ARG A 564 -31.55 -34.75 -20.28
N ARG A 565 -31.88 -34.82 -21.58
CA ARG A 565 -31.96 -36.02 -22.44
C ARG A 565 -32.27 -35.61 -23.90
N SER A 566 -31.55 -36.23 -24.85
CA SER A 566 -32.00 -36.74 -26.16
C SER A 566 -32.77 -35.83 -27.15
N SER A 567 -32.13 -35.47 -28.26
CA SER A 567 -32.50 -35.98 -29.60
C SER A 567 -31.48 -35.62 -30.69
N ALA A 568 -30.87 -36.68 -31.24
CA ALA A 568 -30.59 -36.96 -32.66
C ALA A 568 -29.66 -36.06 -33.55
N THR A 569 -28.67 -36.76 -34.10
CA THR A 569 -28.13 -36.74 -35.49
C THR A 569 -27.26 -35.58 -35.99
N SER A 570 -25.95 -35.85 -36.03
CA SER A 570 -25.00 -35.48 -37.11
C SER A 570 -25.39 -36.18 -38.44
N PRO A 571 -24.82 -35.89 -39.64
CA PRO A 571 -23.54 -35.22 -39.95
C PRO A 571 -23.64 -34.15 -41.07
N THR A 572 -22.61 -33.32 -41.34
CA THR A 572 -21.59 -33.62 -42.36
C THR A 572 -20.60 -32.45 -42.44
N SER A 573 -19.31 -32.79 -42.56
CA SER A 573 -18.22 -31.90 -42.94
C SER A 573 -18.47 -31.30 -44.34
N PRO A 574 -17.88 -30.12 -44.62
CA PRO A 574 -16.96 -30.08 -45.76
C PRO A 574 -15.68 -29.29 -45.47
N THR A 575 -14.57 -29.86 -45.92
CA THR A 575 -13.38 -29.19 -46.43
C THR A 575 -13.73 -28.05 -47.39
N ILE A 576 -13.02 -26.93 -47.32
CA ILE A 576 -12.45 -26.18 -48.46
C ILE A 576 -11.56 -25.05 -47.93
N SER A 577 -10.28 -25.17 -48.26
CA SER A 577 -9.30 -24.13 -48.55
C SER A 577 -9.71 -22.67 -48.31
N GLY A 578 -9.10 -22.07 -47.29
CA GLY A 578 -8.64 -20.69 -47.32
C GLY A 578 -7.17 -20.73 -46.94
N GLN A 579 -6.30 -20.21 -47.81
CA GLN A 579 -4.92 -19.91 -47.46
C GLN A 579 -4.95 -18.98 -46.25
N PHE A 580 -4.65 -19.52 -45.07
CA PHE A 580 -4.19 -18.67 -43.97
C PHE A 580 -2.81 -18.19 -44.40
N ASN A 581 -2.70 -16.91 -44.74
CA ASN A 581 -1.42 -16.22 -44.75
C ASN A 581 -0.84 -16.42 -43.35
N ILE A 582 0.13 -17.30 -43.23
CA ILE A 582 1.05 -17.34 -42.11
C ILE A 582 2.01 -16.17 -42.36
N ASP A 583 1.51 -14.98 -42.09
CA ASP A 583 2.27 -13.73 -41.96
C ASP A 583 1.63 -12.89 -40.84
N ASP A 584 1.11 -13.57 -39.80
CA ASP A 584 0.97 -12.94 -38.49
C ASP A 584 2.40 -12.76 -37.95
N THR A 585 3.03 -11.69 -38.42
CA THR A 585 4.25 -11.13 -37.84
C THR A 585 3.90 -10.78 -36.40
N ILE A 586 4.27 -11.67 -35.49
CA ILE A 586 4.34 -11.34 -34.07
C ILE A 586 5.27 -10.13 -34.00
N ILE A 587 4.74 -8.96 -33.65
CA ILE A 587 5.53 -7.75 -33.46
C ILE A 587 6.34 -8.01 -32.19
N ASP A 588 7.58 -8.47 -32.36
CA ASP A 588 8.48 -8.77 -31.25
C ASP A 588 8.94 -7.48 -30.51
N ASP A 589 8.85 -6.31 -31.16
CA ASP A 589 9.35 -5.04 -30.62
C ASP A 589 8.30 -3.90 -30.67
N VAL A 590 7.97 -3.34 -29.51
CA VAL A 590 6.90 -2.33 -29.35
C VAL A 590 7.42 -0.90 -29.24
N ILE A 591 8.58 -0.72 -28.59
CA ILE A 591 9.29 0.55 -28.53
C ILE A 591 10.79 0.31 -28.44
N LEU A 592 11.58 1.03 -29.23
CA LEU A 592 13.04 0.91 -29.29
C LEU A 592 13.70 2.23 -28.92
N PHE A 593 14.54 2.22 -27.88
CA PHE A 593 15.38 3.34 -27.49
C PHE A 593 16.74 3.23 -28.19
N GLU A 594 17.01 4.16 -29.11
CA GLU A 594 18.30 4.25 -29.79
C GLU A 594 19.21 5.19 -29.03
N LEU A 595 20.33 4.65 -28.54
CA LEU A 595 21.35 5.47 -27.91
C LEU A 595 22.12 6.29 -28.97
N PRO A 596 22.49 7.54 -28.64
CA PRO A 596 23.36 8.34 -29.49
C PRO A 596 24.76 7.71 -29.56
N ILE A 597 25.52 8.13 -30.58
CA ILE A 597 26.93 7.77 -30.74
C ILE A 597 27.71 8.12 -29.46
N ASP A 598 27.51 9.33 -28.94
CA ASP A 598 28.10 9.77 -27.67
C ASP A 598 27.26 9.30 -26.49
N SER A 599 27.62 8.13 -25.96
CA SER A 599 26.91 7.47 -24.87
C SER A 599 26.79 8.33 -23.61
N PRO A 600 25.72 8.15 -22.81
CA PRO A 600 25.62 8.83 -21.54
C PRO A 600 26.74 8.42 -20.59
N TYR A 601 27.21 9.36 -19.77
CA TYR A 601 28.26 9.09 -18.79
C TYR A 601 27.84 8.03 -17.77
N THR A 602 26.55 8.03 -17.40
CA THR A 602 25.95 7.00 -16.54
C THR A 602 24.70 6.41 -17.19
N LEU A 603 24.70 5.10 -17.41
CA LEU A 603 23.54 4.35 -17.87
C LEU A 603 23.02 3.47 -16.73
N THR A 604 21.77 3.66 -16.32
CA THR A 604 21.11 2.86 -15.26
C THR A 604 20.00 2.01 -15.87
N LEU A 605 20.04 0.69 -15.67
CA LEU A 605 19.06 -0.26 -16.21
C LEU A 605 18.55 -1.19 -15.12
N ASN A 606 17.41 -1.87 -15.31
CA ASN A 606 17.07 -3.06 -14.52
C ASN A 606 17.24 -4.33 -15.36
N LEU A 607 17.31 -5.49 -14.70
CA LEU A 607 17.49 -6.78 -15.41
C LEU A 607 16.35 -7.07 -16.39
N ALA A 608 15.11 -6.73 -16.03
CA ALA A 608 13.94 -6.92 -16.90
C ALA A 608 14.09 -6.17 -18.24
N LEU A 609 14.68 -4.97 -18.23
CA LEU A 609 14.95 -4.22 -19.47
C LEU A 609 16.07 -4.88 -20.30
N LEU A 610 17.13 -5.41 -19.67
CA LEU A 610 18.17 -6.13 -20.40
C LEU A 610 17.64 -7.41 -21.06
N GLU A 611 16.69 -8.08 -20.41
CA GLU A 611 15.98 -9.22 -21.00
C GLU A 611 15.09 -8.82 -22.17
N SER A 612 14.44 -7.65 -22.09
CA SER A 612 13.63 -7.08 -23.17
C SER A 612 14.49 -6.67 -24.39
N SER A 613 13.83 -6.38 -25.52
CA SER A 613 14.41 -5.86 -26.75
C SER A 613 14.32 -4.33 -26.86
N LEU A 614 13.94 -3.64 -25.77
CA LEU A 614 13.64 -2.21 -25.77
C LEU A 614 14.85 -1.29 -26.02
N LEU A 615 16.08 -1.79 -25.85
CA LEU A 615 17.31 -0.99 -25.99
C LEU A 615 18.09 -1.37 -27.25
N SER A 616 18.33 -0.41 -28.14
CA SER A 616 19.20 -0.58 -29.31
C SER A 616 20.61 -0.07 -29.05
N THR A 617 21.60 -0.95 -29.24
CA THR A 617 23.03 -0.63 -29.14
C THR A 617 23.74 -0.62 -30.50
N LYS A 618 23.01 -0.70 -31.62
CA LYS A 618 23.59 -0.81 -32.97
C LYS A 618 24.62 0.29 -33.30
N ASN A 619 24.45 1.49 -32.74
CA ASN A 619 25.32 2.64 -32.98
C ASN A 619 26.55 2.72 -32.04
N LEU A 620 26.71 1.75 -31.13
CA LEU A 620 27.70 1.76 -30.05
C LEU A 620 28.78 0.67 -30.16
N GLU A 621 28.79 -0.09 -31.25
CA GLU A 621 29.79 -1.16 -31.47
C GLU A 621 31.22 -0.60 -31.26
N GLU A 622 32.02 -1.32 -30.45
CA GLU A 622 33.43 -1.01 -30.10
C GLU A 622 33.67 0.16 -29.11
N ARG A 623 32.63 0.68 -28.43
CA ARG A 623 32.78 1.80 -27.49
C ARG A 623 32.90 1.41 -26.02
N THR A 624 33.33 2.37 -25.21
CA THR A 624 33.48 2.26 -23.75
C THR A 624 32.32 3.00 -23.05
N PHE A 625 31.57 2.32 -22.18
CA PHE A 625 30.66 2.96 -21.22
C PHE A 625 31.43 3.34 -19.96
N PRO A 626 31.45 4.63 -19.57
CA PRO A 626 32.15 5.05 -18.36
C PRO A 626 31.55 4.44 -17.09
N CYS A 627 30.22 4.37 -16.99
CA CYS A 627 29.54 3.76 -15.85
C CYS A 627 28.21 3.10 -16.25
N LEU A 628 28.11 1.79 -16.02
CA LEU A 628 26.85 1.03 -16.08
C LEU A 628 26.37 0.76 -14.66
N ARG A 629 25.11 1.09 -14.39
CA ARG A 629 24.44 0.82 -13.12
C ARG A 629 23.26 -0.11 -13.34
N ILE A 630 23.09 -1.10 -12.47
CA ILE A 630 21.92 -1.98 -12.49
C ILE A 630 21.08 -1.76 -11.24
N LEU A 631 19.88 -1.24 -11.44
CA LEU A 631 18.86 -1.08 -10.41
C LEU A 631 18.21 -2.44 -10.14
N LEU A 632 18.21 -2.85 -8.87
CA LEU A 632 17.47 -4.03 -8.43
C LEU A 632 15.99 -3.69 -8.29
N ASP A 633 15.13 -4.54 -8.84
CA ASP A 633 13.69 -4.30 -8.83
C ASP A 633 13.13 -4.32 -7.40
N ASN A 634 12.33 -3.30 -7.08
CA ASN A 634 11.67 -3.18 -5.77
C ASN A 634 10.65 -4.29 -5.52
N SER A 635 10.26 -5.06 -6.55
CA SER A 635 9.41 -6.24 -6.41
C SER A 635 10.03 -7.33 -5.53
N VAL A 636 11.37 -7.38 -5.46
CA VAL A 636 12.07 -8.23 -4.49
C VAL A 636 11.79 -7.71 -3.08
N ILE A 637 11.84 -6.40 -2.87
CA ILE A 637 11.59 -5.76 -1.57
C ILE A 637 10.09 -5.85 -1.19
N ASP A 638 9.18 -5.87 -2.16
CA ASP A 638 7.74 -6.08 -1.97
C ASP A 638 7.38 -7.53 -1.58
N SER A 639 8.35 -8.46 -1.57
CA SER A 639 8.11 -9.81 -1.06
C SER A 639 8.14 -9.86 0.47
N ASN A 640 7.18 -10.56 1.08
CA ASN A 640 7.00 -10.59 2.54
C ASN A 640 8.19 -11.25 3.25
N PHE A 641 9.17 -10.47 3.71
CA PHE A 641 10.31 -11.00 4.49
C PHE A 641 10.01 -11.03 5.99
N THR A 642 10.33 -12.14 6.64
CA THR A 642 10.04 -12.37 8.07
C THR A 642 11.13 -11.87 9.02
N THR A 643 12.36 -11.69 8.53
CA THR A 643 13.53 -11.25 9.31
C THR A 643 14.51 -10.41 8.48
N THR A 644 15.32 -9.57 9.13
CA THR A 644 16.43 -8.84 8.49
C THR A 644 17.42 -9.78 7.79
N GLU A 645 17.63 -10.97 8.34
CA GLU A 645 18.48 -12.02 7.75
C GLU A 645 17.88 -12.59 6.45
N SER A 646 16.57 -12.81 6.41
CA SER A 646 15.88 -13.26 5.18
C SER A 646 15.94 -12.21 4.06
N LEU A 647 15.75 -10.93 4.40
CA LEU A 647 15.90 -9.82 3.47
C LEU A 647 17.35 -9.74 2.94
N LEU A 648 18.35 -9.80 3.84
CA LEU A 648 19.77 -9.81 3.47
C LEU A 648 20.10 -10.95 2.50
N ARG A 649 19.61 -12.17 2.77
CA ARG A 649 19.86 -13.33 1.93
C ARG A 649 19.24 -13.16 0.54
N LEU A 650 18.02 -12.64 0.45
CA LEU A 650 17.32 -12.47 -0.82
C LEU A 650 17.92 -11.33 -1.66
N LEU A 651 18.27 -10.21 -1.02
CA LEU A 651 19.02 -9.13 -1.67
C LEU A 651 20.40 -9.61 -2.15
N ALA A 652 21.11 -10.42 -1.35
CA ALA A 652 22.40 -10.97 -1.77
C ALA A 652 22.27 -11.93 -2.97
N LEU A 653 21.26 -12.81 -2.99
CA LEU A 653 20.98 -13.68 -4.13
C LEU A 653 20.67 -12.86 -5.39
N GLU A 654 19.93 -11.77 -5.24
CA GLU A 654 19.56 -10.90 -6.35
C GLU A 654 20.76 -10.11 -6.90
N VAL A 655 21.65 -9.64 -6.02
CA VAL A 655 22.93 -9.06 -6.42
C VAL A 655 23.79 -10.09 -7.15
N ILE A 656 23.87 -11.34 -6.66
CA ILE A 656 24.61 -12.42 -7.35
C ILE A 656 24.01 -12.69 -8.73
N ARG A 657 22.68 -12.76 -8.84
CA ARG A 657 21.96 -12.93 -10.12
C ARG A 657 22.32 -11.83 -11.09
N THR A 658 22.35 -10.59 -10.60
CA THR A 658 22.71 -9.41 -11.40
C THR A 658 24.14 -9.49 -11.89
N ILE A 659 25.10 -9.74 -11.00
CA ILE A 659 26.52 -9.83 -11.37
C ILE A 659 26.78 -10.98 -12.35
N SER A 660 26.07 -12.10 -12.21
CA SER A 660 26.23 -13.30 -13.04
C SER A 660 25.49 -13.22 -14.38
N TYR A 661 24.80 -12.13 -14.67
CA TYR A 661 24.07 -11.95 -15.91
C TYR A 661 25.02 -11.85 -17.11
N SER A 662 24.64 -12.45 -18.24
CA SER A 662 25.44 -12.46 -19.48
C SER A 662 25.33 -11.12 -20.24
N TYR A 663 25.95 -10.07 -19.71
CA TYR A 663 25.97 -8.73 -20.31
C TYR A 663 26.58 -8.69 -21.71
N ASP A 664 27.53 -9.56 -21.98
CA ASP A 664 28.21 -9.75 -23.26
C ASP A 664 27.26 -10.12 -24.40
N LEU A 665 26.16 -10.83 -24.09
CA LEU A 665 25.13 -11.17 -25.08
C LEU A 665 24.23 -9.98 -25.44
N LYS A 666 23.96 -9.09 -24.47
CA LYS A 666 23.03 -7.97 -24.62
C LYS A 666 23.70 -6.64 -24.99
N LEU A 667 24.98 -6.49 -24.65
CA LEU A 667 25.81 -5.34 -24.95
C LEU A 667 27.07 -5.79 -25.74
N PRO A 668 26.90 -6.41 -26.93
CA PRO A 668 28.01 -7.01 -27.65
C PRO A 668 29.05 -5.97 -28.06
N GLY A 669 30.32 -6.26 -27.82
CA GLY A 669 31.44 -5.40 -28.22
C GLY A 669 31.58 -4.10 -27.44
N ILE A 670 30.82 -3.91 -26.35
CA ILE A 670 30.90 -2.72 -25.50
C ILE A 670 31.76 -3.00 -24.27
N LYS A 671 32.74 -2.14 -24.01
CA LYS A 671 33.58 -2.20 -22.80
C LYS A 671 32.97 -1.35 -21.69
N ILE A 672 32.94 -1.85 -20.45
CA ILE A 672 32.41 -1.12 -19.29
C ILE A 672 33.57 -0.78 -18.36
N ASP A 673 33.76 0.51 -18.04
CA ASP A 673 34.86 0.95 -17.16
C ASP A 673 34.50 0.84 -15.67
N THR A 674 33.25 1.12 -15.31
CA THR A 674 32.74 0.97 -13.93
C THR A 674 31.38 0.30 -13.94
N PHE A 675 31.23 -0.77 -13.16
CA PHE A 675 29.97 -1.46 -12.96
C PHE A 675 29.44 -1.18 -11.54
N GLN A 676 28.15 -0.87 -11.41
CA GLN A 676 27.51 -0.65 -10.12
C GLN A 676 26.18 -1.37 -10.04
N VAL A 677 25.82 -1.86 -8.85
CA VAL A 677 24.48 -2.34 -8.54
C VAL A 677 23.86 -1.37 -7.53
N ILE A 678 22.65 -0.89 -7.84
CA ILE A 678 21.89 0.03 -7.00
C ILE A 678 20.76 -0.74 -6.33
N LEU A 679 20.70 -0.65 -5.01
CA LEU A 679 19.59 -1.07 -4.18
C LEU A 679 18.80 0.17 -3.76
N ASP A 680 17.61 0.38 -4.30
CA ASP A 680 16.73 1.47 -3.89
C ASP A 680 15.71 1.00 -2.85
N LEU A 681 15.94 1.33 -1.58
CA LEU A 681 15.05 0.99 -0.48
C LEU A 681 14.02 2.10 -0.19
N SER A 682 13.97 3.16 -1.01
CA SER A 682 13.15 4.35 -0.74
C SER A 682 11.64 4.11 -0.83
N SER A 683 11.18 3.10 -1.58
CA SER A 683 9.75 2.78 -1.71
C SER A 683 9.22 1.83 -0.63
N SER A 684 10.09 1.18 0.14
CA SER A 684 9.65 0.20 1.15
C SER A 684 9.30 0.89 2.46
N GLN A 685 7.99 0.87 2.78
CA GLN A 685 7.48 1.30 4.09
C GLN A 685 8.07 0.43 5.23
N ASP A 686 8.52 -0.79 4.91
CA ASP A 686 8.97 -1.79 5.88
C ASP A 686 10.39 -1.54 6.39
N VAL A 687 11.25 -0.88 5.60
CA VAL A 687 12.65 -0.58 5.98
C VAL A 687 12.71 0.41 7.16
N ASP A 688 11.77 1.35 7.27
CA ASP A 688 11.66 2.21 8.46
C ASP A 688 11.19 1.48 9.72
N SER A 689 10.52 0.34 9.56
CA SER A 689 9.96 -0.43 10.65
C SER A 689 10.98 -1.38 11.31
N LEU A 690 12.09 -1.66 10.63
CA LEU A 690 13.08 -2.68 10.97
C LEU A 690 14.26 -2.20 11.84
N CYS A 691 14.28 -0.95 12.32
CA CYS A 691 15.47 -0.35 12.97
C CYS A 691 16.74 -0.60 12.11
N PHE A 692 16.65 -0.27 10.83
CA PHE A 692 17.71 -0.51 9.85
C PHE A 692 18.96 0.31 10.20
N ASP A 693 20.04 -0.38 10.61
CA ASP A 693 21.38 0.20 10.74
C ASP A 693 22.15 -0.09 9.45
N GLU A 694 22.28 0.94 8.61
CA GLU A 694 22.94 0.89 7.30
C GLU A 694 24.37 0.33 7.39
N SER A 695 25.10 0.67 8.45
CA SER A 695 26.49 0.24 8.66
C SER A 695 26.59 -1.25 8.96
N ASN A 696 25.66 -1.76 9.76
CA ASN A 696 25.59 -3.16 10.15
C ASN A 696 25.07 -4.03 8.99
N PHE A 697 24.11 -3.51 8.23
CA PHE A 697 23.60 -4.13 7.01
C PHE A 697 24.70 -4.30 5.94
N ALA A 698 25.46 -3.24 5.66
CA ALA A 698 26.60 -3.26 4.75
C ALA A 698 27.66 -4.31 5.15
N SER A 699 28.00 -4.36 6.44
CA SER A 699 28.95 -5.33 7.00
C SER A 699 28.47 -6.77 6.80
N ASN A 700 27.20 -7.04 7.10
CA ASN A 700 26.60 -8.38 6.96
C ASN A 700 26.54 -8.83 5.49
N LEU A 701 26.17 -7.92 4.58
CA LEU A 701 26.16 -8.19 3.14
C LEU A 701 27.57 -8.54 2.63
N SER A 702 28.60 -7.79 3.06
CA SER A 702 30.01 -8.07 2.73
C SER A 702 30.47 -9.44 3.25
N HIS A 703 30.11 -9.80 4.48
CA HIS A 703 30.42 -11.10 5.06
C HIS A 703 29.73 -12.24 4.28
N PHE A 704 28.48 -12.04 3.87
CA PHE A 704 27.73 -12.99 3.07
C PHE A 704 28.38 -13.23 1.71
N PHE A 705 28.82 -12.19 0.99
CA PHE A 705 29.55 -12.36 -0.28
C PHE A 705 30.88 -13.10 -0.12
N LYS A 706 31.63 -12.84 0.96
CA LYS A 706 32.87 -13.57 1.27
C LYS A 706 32.62 -15.06 1.53
N SER A 707 31.47 -15.41 2.11
CA SER A 707 31.10 -16.80 2.38
C SER A 707 30.74 -17.62 1.12
N PHE A 708 30.35 -16.96 0.02
CA PHE A 708 29.96 -17.63 -1.22
C PHE A 708 31.12 -18.02 -2.17
N GLY A 709 32.37 -17.88 -1.76
CA GLY A 709 33.55 -18.49 -2.42
C GLY A 709 33.93 -18.02 -3.83
N HIS A 710 33.01 -17.40 -4.58
CA HIS A 710 33.19 -16.99 -5.98
C HIS A 710 33.76 -15.58 -6.18
N LEU A 711 33.96 -14.81 -5.10
CA LEU A 711 34.29 -13.37 -5.17
C LEU A 711 35.67 -13.02 -4.58
N GLN A 712 36.64 -13.94 -4.58
CA GLN A 712 37.98 -13.70 -3.97
C GLN A 712 38.86 -12.64 -4.67
N ASN A 713 38.52 -12.19 -5.88
CA ASN A 713 39.34 -11.23 -6.66
C ASN A 713 38.76 -9.81 -6.75
N TRP A 714 37.74 -9.46 -5.96
CA TRP A 714 37.01 -8.20 -6.12
C TRP A 714 37.46 -7.20 -5.05
N ASN A 715 38.23 -6.20 -5.48
CA ASN A 715 38.76 -5.18 -4.59
C ASN A 715 37.66 -4.16 -4.26
N THR A 716 37.37 -4.02 -2.95
CA THR A 716 36.57 -2.95 -2.34
C THR A 716 35.07 -2.91 -2.68
N VAL A 717 34.24 -3.56 -1.85
CA VAL A 717 32.86 -3.09 -1.63
C VAL A 717 32.94 -1.76 -0.88
N LEU A 718 32.98 -0.65 -1.62
CA LEU A 718 32.80 0.67 -1.03
C LEU A 718 31.30 0.95 -0.95
N VAL A 719 30.75 0.84 0.26
CA VAL A 719 29.44 1.41 0.56
C VAL A 719 29.64 2.91 0.71
N HIS A 720 29.51 3.63 -0.39
CA HIS A 720 29.40 5.09 -0.37
C HIS A 720 27.94 5.46 -0.13
N ALA A 721 27.65 5.96 1.07
CA ALA A 721 26.57 6.92 1.26
C ALA A 721 27.14 8.28 0.81
N ASP A 722 27.21 8.54 -0.50
CA ASP A 722 27.68 9.84 -0.98
C ASP A 722 26.64 10.91 -0.60
N GLY A 723 26.98 11.67 0.43
CA GLY A 723 26.59 13.06 0.57
C GLY A 723 27.52 13.94 -0.27
N GLU A 724 26.95 15.02 -0.81
CA GLU A 724 27.52 16.00 -1.76
C GLU A 724 27.40 15.52 -3.23
N ILE A 725 26.50 16.04 -4.06
CA ILE A 725 26.07 17.43 -4.26
C ILE A 725 24.56 17.48 -4.57
N ASP A 726 23.94 18.50 -4.00
CA ASP A 726 22.55 18.97 -4.09
C ASP A 726 21.46 18.21 -3.32
N GLN A 727 20.95 18.95 -2.34
CA GLN A 727 19.92 18.63 -1.37
C GLN A 727 18.65 18.08 -2.04
N VAL A 728 17.89 17.29 -1.27
CA VAL A 728 16.58 16.68 -1.58
C VAL A 728 16.64 15.22 -2.05
N ARG A 729 16.84 14.30 -1.09
CA ARG A 729 16.12 13.02 -0.92
C ARG A 729 16.61 12.32 0.36
N THR A 730 15.71 11.71 1.10
CA THR A 730 16.02 10.71 2.13
C THR A 730 16.56 9.46 1.43
N ASN A 731 17.85 9.47 1.07
CA ASN A 731 18.46 8.42 0.25
C ASN A 731 18.70 7.16 1.09
N LYS A 732 17.76 6.20 1.05
CA LYS A 732 18.01 4.80 1.41
C LYS A 732 18.45 4.03 0.18
N THR A 733 19.52 4.49 -0.46
CA THR A 733 20.01 3.89 -1.71
C THR A 733 21.41 3.37 -1.47
N ILE A 734 21.63 2.07 -1.63
CA ILE A 734 22.94 1.45 -1.45
C ILE A 734 23.58 1.22 -2.82
N PHE A 735 24.80 1.71 -2.99
CA PHE A 735 25.61 1.49 -4.19
C PHE A 735 26.65 0.42 -3.91
N LEU A 736 26.65 -0.63 -4.72
CA LEU A 736 27.69 -1.65 -4.74
C LEU A 736 28.52 -1.45 -6.01
N LYS A 737 29.77 -1.00 -5.86
CA LYS A 737 30.69 -0.79 -6.98
C LYS A 737 31.55 -2.04 -7.20
N PHE A 738 31.73 -2.43 -8.46
CA PHE A 738 32.49 -3.61 -8.86
C PHE A 738 33.52 -3.29 -9.95
#